data_AF-A0AAF5CS10-F1
#
_entry.id   AF-A0AAF5CS10-F1
#
_cell.length_a   1.000
_cell.length_b   1.000
_cell.length_c   1.000
_cell.angle_alpha   90.00
_cell.angle_beta   90.00
_cell.angle_gamma   90.00
#
_symmetry.space_group_name_H-M   'P 1'
#
loop_
_entity.id
_entity.type
_entity.pdbx_description
1 polymer ?
#
loop_
_entity_poly.entity_id
_entity_poly.type
_entity_poly.pdbx_seq_one_letter_code
_entity_poly.pdbx_strand_id
1 'polypeptide(L)'
;MKKKKSIGQPSGNVDNKPPSIIPPDHYIQTTFIYRDLTEDEKIFSENVISMINALRLPLKEQGKVTVDNENINCNKEGFIKCDEFPKESSFHFLIVEDSSRGAAIYTIPSILNRNIGQIESALLDAFSRHSLYSLMGFTTLQENTEIGFISEIQTDELKEMIDNNIKEEKKKKKMEEILKKRKAVKVFTRGTFELDLVDEKILELRDIKQPTSFGILENWKDDMLNNAIEKNDIVFVMFWSNSSSISTHALTLWAEASNKLKNIILADKKKIKIGYVACHNEMELCEIYGIGKKNQHYLFMYENGKISLNMPNIKDENYYIEWIQMMLNSPTIELETEKDIENIMNGNMIGFNDKRKAITFGAFNDKENIMFKNFEKVSLLLRGKYHFVYHINSETTPTITVIRPFEKEKNQMRLYEGDFDVESIMEFISYASLPTVIDLTNGFTNDAILKRNKVIILIHNNDEKIKQEYINKVTEYVNWQTGKTVIFTYIDYKKDNDMHKILLQKFHLTDDELPYIFMYENNRFSIKKCTKETFDIKKIVDMKEDDYDKRLLFPTHIINPLRYLNLVKTNIIFGEQNILLLAGSIYEPEDEDDVEENPHVFEKLDFSKMGGCPMAHIVSRLSEKEIDDEEEEEEINYKIKKDEL
;
A
#
# COMPACT_ATOMS: atom_id res chain seq x y z
N MET A 1 32.55 -53.84 -18.51
CA MET A 1 34.03 -53.87 -18.49
C MET A 1 34.52 -52.96 -17.38
N LYS A 2 35.12 -53.52 -16.32
CA LYS A 2 35.56 -52.80 -15.12
C LYS A 2 36.80 -51.94 -15.44
N LYS A 3 36.63 -50.61 -15.55
CA LYS A 3 37.75 -49.66 -15.58
C LYS A 3 38.42 -49.64 -14.20
N LYS A 4 39.64 -50.15 -14.15
CA LYS A 4 40.52 -50.21 -12.98
C LYS A 4 40.84 -48.79 -12.49
N LYS A 5 40.55 -48.53 -11.22
CA LYS A 5 41.10 -47.41 -10.43
C LYS A 5 42.63 -47.52 -10.41
N SER A 6 43.32 -46.52 -10.95
CA SER A 6 44.76 -46.32 -10.77
C SER A 6 45.00 -45.83 -9.34
N ILE A 7 45.44 -46.75 -8.49
CA ILE A 7 46.06 -46.46 -7.19
C ILE A 7 47.57 -46.50 -7.44
N GLY A 8 48.26 -45.39 -7.21
CA GLY A 8 49.71 -45.27 -7.29
C GLY A 8 50.10 -43.82 -7.60
N GLN A 9 50.93 -43.12 -6.84
CA GLN A 9 51.80 -43.49 -5.72
C GLN A 9 51.97 -42.23 -4.84
N PRO A 10 51.94 -42.34 -3.50
CA PRO A 10 52.49 -41.34 -2.61
C PRO A 10 53.94 -41.71 -2.29
N SER A 11 54.88 -40.83 -2.64
CA SER A 11 56.19 -40.75 -1.96
C SER A 11 56.92 -39.51 -2.46
N GLY A 12 56.33 -38.33 -2.23
CA GLY A 12 57.13 -37.11 -2.20
C GLY A 12 57.99 -37.16 -0.95
N ASN A 13 59.32 -37.14 -1.14
CA ASN A 13 60.34 -37.06 -0.09
C ASN A 13 59.93 -36.04 0.97
N VAL A 14 59.53 -36.52 2.15
CA VAL A 14 59.44 -35.67 3.34
C VAL A 14 60.87 -35.53 3.84
N ASP A 15 61.48 -34.39 3.51
CA ASP A 15 62.75 -33.96 4.08
C ASP A 15 62.66 -34.02 5.61
N ASN A 16 63.27 -35.05 6.20
CA ASN A 16 63.38 -35.26 7.64
C ASN A 16 64.39 -34.28 8.26
N LYS A 17 64.17 -32.97 8.10
CA LYS A 17 64.77 -31.99 9.00
C LYS A 17 63.98 -32.02 10.31
N PRO A 18 64.65 -32.06 11.48
CA PRO A 18 63.95 -32.02 12.77
C PRO A 18 63.05 -30.78 12.80
N PRO A 19 61.83 -30.88 13.35
CA PRO A 19 60.85 -29.80 13.28
C PRO A 19 61.49 -28.54 13.83
N SER A 20 61.63 -27.53 12.97
CA SER A 20 61.88 -26.17 13.41
C SER A 20 60.92 -25.90 14.58
N ILE A 21 61.46 -25.53 15.74
CA ILE A 21 60.67 -25.25 16.96
C ILE A 21 59.67 -24.11 16.71
N ILE A 22 59.81 -23.39 15.58
CA ILE A 22 58.95 -22.31 15.15
C ILE A 22 58.08 -22.81 13.98
N PRO A 23 56.74 -22.82 14.11
CA PRO A 23 55.83 -23.17 13.02
C PRO A 23 55.96 -22.16 11.85
N PRO A 24 55.72 -22.60 10.60
CA PRO A 24 55.83 -21.72 9.44
C PRO A 24 54.75 -20.64 9.47
N ASP A 25 55.09 -19.44 8.97
CA ASP A 25 54.11 -18.37 8.75
C ASP A 25 53.02 -18.87 7.79
N HIS A 26 51.76 -18.62 8.15
CA HIS A 26 50.60 -18.99 7.36
C HIS A 26 49.93 -17.73 6.82
N TYR A 27 49.55 -17.73 5.54
CA TYR A 27 48.91 -16.60 4.88
C TYR A 27 47.49 -16.98 4.48
N ILE A 28 46.54 -16.16 4.89
CA ILE A 28 45.11 -16.30 4.58
C ILE A 28 44.68 -15.03 3.86
N GLN A 29 44.12 -15.19 2.67
CA GLN A 29 43.47 -14.10 1.95
C GLN A 29 41.97 -14.17 2.22
N THR A 30 41.33 -13.05 2.47
CA THR A 30 39.90 -12.98 2.77
C THR A 30 39.23 -11.91 1.92
N THR A 31 37.95 -12.12 1.64
CA THR A 31 37.10 -11.11 1.01
C THR A 31 35.81 -11.03 1.80
N PHE A 32 35.54 -9.89 2.42
CA PHE A 32 34.24 -9.62 3.03
C PHE A 32 33.34 -8.96 1.98
N ILE A 33 32.30 -9.68 1.55
CA ILE A 33 31.33 -9.24 0.55
C ILE A 33 29.99 -9.02 1.26
N TYR A 34 29.41 -7.85 1.09
CA TYR A 34 28.20 -7.51 1.82
C TYR A 34 27.25 -6.60 1.03
N ARG A 35 25.97 -6.66 1.41
CA ARG A 35 24.89 -5.78 0.96
C ARG A 35 24.06 -5.37 2.17
N ASP A 36 23.92 -4.06 2.39
CA ASP A 36 23.22 -3.49 3.54
C ASP A 36 21.95 -2.76 3.08
N LEU A 37 20.76 -3.25 3.41
CA LEU A 37 19.50 -2.58 3.05
C LEU A 37 18.97 -1.69 4.19
N THR A 38 19.47 -1.89 5.41
CA THR A 38 19.09 -1.15 6.61
C THR A 38 20.29 -0.50 7.30
N GLU A 39 20.04 0.51 8.13
CA GLU A 39 21.12 1.17 8.89
C GLU A 39 21.78 0.23 9.91
N ASP A 40 21.01 -0.69 10.51
CA ASP A 40 21.55 -1.69 11.45
C ASP A 40 22.56 -2.64 10.76
N GLU A 41 22.27 -3.03 9.52
CA GLU A 41 23.18 -3.88 8.72
C GLU A 41 24.45 -3.14 8.32
N LYS A 42 24.34 -1.85 8.02
CA LYS A 42 25.47 -0.99 7.75
C LYS A 42 26.38 -0.82 8.98
N ILE A 43 25.80 -0.62 10.16
CA ILE A 43 26.56 -0.60 11.43
C ILE A 43 27.24 -1.96 11.65
N PHE A 44 26.53 -3.06 11.37
CA PHE A 44 27.09 -4.40 11.48
C PHE A 44 28.27 -4.64 10.53
N SER A 45 28.14 -4.28 9.24
CA SER A 45 29.22 -4.43 8.26
C SER A 45 30.45 -3.58 8.63
N GLU A 46 30.25 -2.36 9.13
CA GLU A 46 31.32 -1.52 9.68
C GLU A 46 32.04 -2.18 10.87
N ASN A 47 31.30 -2.81 11.79
CA ASN A 47 31.87 -3.54 12.93
C ASN A 47 32.68 -4.76 12.49
N VAL A 48 32.21 -5.53 11.51
CA VAL A 48 32.95 -6.66 10.93
C VAL A 48 34.26 -6.19 10.31
N ILE A 49 34.22 -5.13 9.49
CA ILE A 49 35.42 -4.55 8.85
C ILE A 49 36.43 -4.08 9.91
N SER A 50 35.94 -3.37 10.92
CA SER A 50 36.77 -2.89 12.03
C SER A 50 37.45 -4.04 12.77
N MET A 51 36.71 -5.12 13.06
CA MET A 51 37.22 -6.27 13.78
C MET A 51 38.26 -7.07 12.97
N ILE A 52 38.02 -7.29 11.67
CA ILE A 52 39.01 -7.92 10.79
C ILE A 52 40.34 -7.15 10.84
N ASN A 53 40.28 -5.81 10.76
CA ASN A 53 41.48 -4.97 10.84
C ASN A 53 42.18 -5.07 12.20
N ALA A 54 41.42 -5.12 13.30
CA ALA A 54 41.96 -5.24 14.65
C ALA A 54 42.69 -6.58 14.88
N LEU A 55 42.17 -7.67 14.32
CA LEU A 55 42.74 -9.03 14.47
C LEU A 55 44.04 -9.24 13.69
N ARG A 56 44.32 -8.45 12.64
CA ARG A 56 45.51 -8.65 11.78
C ARG A 56 46.82 -8.63 12.54
N LEU A 57 47.01 -7.68 13.45
CA LEU A 57 48.28 -7.49 14.15
C LEU A 57 48.53 -8.57 15.22
N PRO A 58 47.58 -8.87 16.14
CA PRO A 58 47.70 -9.98 17.07
C PRO A 58 47.94 -11.33 16.38
N LEU A 59 47.19 -11.63 15.31
CA LEU A 59 47.34 -12.87 14.56
C LEU A 59 48.70 -12.99 13.88
N LYS A 60 49.24 -11.88 13.33
CA LYS A 60 50.57 -11.88 12.71
C LYS A 60 51.69 -12.06 13.74
N GLU A 61 51.63 -11.35 14.86
CA GLU A 61 52.70 -11.37 15.86
C GLU A 61 52.72 -12.66 16.66
N GLN A 62 51.55 -13.10 17.12
CA GLN A 62 51.40 -14.19 18.08
C GLN A 62 50.93 -15.49 17.43
N GLY A 63 49.97 -15.40 16.49
CA GLY A 63 49.44 -16.55 15.76
C GLY A 63 50.28 -17.01 14.57
N LYS A 64 51.24 -16.18 14.11
CA LYS A 64 51.98 -16.38 12.84
C LYS A 64 51.06 -16.53 11.63
N VAL A 65 49.88 -15.89 11.69
CA VAL A 65 48.91 -15.85 10.60
C VAL A 65 48.83 -14.43 10.05
N THR A 66 49.15 -14.25 8.78
CA THR A 66 48.90 -12.99 8.08
C THR A 66 47.56 -13.07 7.38
N VAL A 67 46.63 -12.20 7.77
CA VAL A 67 45.31 -12.06 7.15
C VAL A 67 45.30 -10.82 6.27
N ASP A 68 45.10 -10.99 4.97
CA ASP A 68 44.86 -9.90 4.03
C ASP A 68 43.39 -9.90 3.63
N ASN A 69 42.72 -8.75 3.66
CA ASN A 69 41.27 -8.66 3.48
C ASN A 69 40.89 -7.56 2.49
N GLU A 70 40.07 -7.95 1.50
CA GLU A 70 39.36 -7.07 0.58
C GLU A 70 37.90 -6.88 1.03
N ASN A 71 37.36 -5.67 0.93
CA ASN A 71 35.96 -5.38 1.25
C ASN A 71 35.20 -5.02 -0.03
N ILE A 72 34.14 -5.77 -0.35
CA ILE A 72 33.29 -5.54 -1.52
C ILE A 72 31.87 -5.16 -1.05
N ASN A 73 31.45 -3.95 -1.40
CA ASN A 73 30.12 -3.44 -1.10
C ASN A 73 29.22 -3.60 -2.34
N CYS A 74 28.30 -4.57 -2.28
CA CYS A 74 27.35 -4.88 -3.35
C CYS A 74 26.12 -3.96 -3.40
N ASN A 75 26.06 -2.90 -2.59
CA ASN A 75 25.15 -1.78 -2.83
C ASN A 75 25.64 -0.89 -3.98
N LYS A 76 26.94 -0.95 -4.31
CA LYS A 76 27.56 -0.15 -5.38
C LYS A 76 27.74 -1.01 -6.63
N GLU A 77 27.40 -0.45 -7.78
CA GLU A 77 27.64 -1.10 -9.07
C GLU A 77 29.14 -1.21 -9.38
N GLY A 78 29.54 -2.25 -10.14
CA GLY A 78 30.89 -2.39 -10.71
C GLY A 78 31.69 -3.61 -10.27
N PHE A 79 31.22 -4.40 -9.30
CA PHE A 79 31.90 -5.62 -8.86
C PHE A 79 31.24 -6.87 -9.45
N ILE A 80 31.92 -7.54 -10.39
CA ILE A 80 31.43 -8.76 -11.06
C ILE A 80 31.05 -9.85 -10.04
N LYS A 81 31.79 -9.94 -8.92
CA LYS A 81 31.51 -10.91 -7.85
C LYS A 81 30.12 -10.73 -7.23
N CYS A 82 29.52 -9.54 -7.27
CA CYS A 82 28.20 -9.30 -6.69
C CYS A 82 27.06 -9.98 -7.46
N ASP A 83 27.27 -10.35 -8.73
CA ASP A 83 26.25 -11.03 -9.53
C ASP A 83 25.98 -12.48 -9.08
N GLU A 84 26.89 -13.06 -8.29
CA GLU A 84 26.79 -14.41 -7.74
C GLU A 84 25.99 -14.49 -6.43
N PHE A 85 25.59 -13.34 -5.86
CA PHE A 85 24.96 -13.24 -4.54
C PHE A 85 23.52 -12.67 -4.62
N PRO A 86 22.72 -12.79 -3.55
CA PRO A 86 21.34 -12.30 -3.52
C PRO A 86 21.22 -10.81 -3.86
N LYS A 87 20.33 -10.45 -4.79
CA LYS A 87 20.17 -9.04 -5.23
C LYS A 87 19.17 -8.25 -4.39
N GLU A 88 18.19 -8.92 -3.79
CA GLU A 88 17.07 -8.27 -3.10
C GLU A 88 17.15 -8.33 -1.58
N SER A 89 18.00 -9.20 -1.01
CA SER A 89 18.21 -9.31 0.43
C SER A 89 19.59 -8.80 0.85
N SER A 90 19.67 -8.36 2.09
CA SER A 90 20.95 -8.06 2.73
C SER A 90 21.71 -9.35 3.03
N PHE A 91 23.03 -9.28 2.93
CA PHE A 91 23.89 -10.42 3.23
C PHE A 91 25.28 -9.96 3.66
N HIS A 92 25.96 -10.82 4.42
CA HIS A 92 27.30 -10.60 4.94
C HIS A 92 28.10 -11.89 4.82
N PHE A 93 28.88 -12.00 3.75
CA PHE A 93 29.69 -13.18 3.45
C PHE A 93 31.17 -12.90 3.63
N LEU A 94 31.88 -13.87 4.21
CA LEU A 94 33.34 -13.88 4.32
C LEU A 94 33.88 -15.02 3.49
N ILE A 95 34.56 -14.70 2.41
CA ILE A 95 35.34 -15.65 1.63
C ILE A 95 36.71 -15.76 2.28
N VAL A 96 37.16 -16.99 2.54
CA VAL A 96 38.48 -17.28 3.08
C VAL A 96 39.20 -18.20 2.12
N GLU A 97 40.31 -17.72 1.57
CA GLU A 97 41.17 -18.44 0.65
C GLU A 97 42.49 -18.75 1.33
N ASP A 98 42.81 -20.04 1.45
CA ASP A 98 44.12 -20.49 1.91
C ASP A 98 44.73 -21.49 0.91
N SER A 99 46.07 -21.46 0.81
CA SER A 99 46.82 -22.28 -0.15
C SER A 99 46.78 -23.79 0.10
N SER A 100 46.36 -24.23 1.28
CA SER A 100 46.37 -25.62 1.74
C SER A 100 45.01 -26.32 1.70
N ARG A 101 43.91 -25.60 1.96
CA ARG A 101 42.53 -26.12 2.01
C ARG A 101 41.64 -25.55 0.91
N GLY A 102 42.06 -24.49 0.22
CA GLY A 102 41.30 -23.84 -0.84
C GLY A 102 40.45 -22.68 -0.35
N ALA A 103 39.42 -22.34 -1.12
CA ALA A 103 38.48 -21.26 -0.82
C ALA A 103 37.21 -21.80 -0.16
N ALA A 104 36.75 -21.15 0.89
CA ALA A 104 35.46 -21.40 1.54
C ALA A 104 34.68 -20.09 1.70
N ILE A 105 33.36 -20.16 1.66
CA ILE A 105 32.47 -19.01 1.85
C ILE A 105 31.73 -19.20 3.14
N TYR A 106 31.75 -18.20 4.01
CA TYR A 106 31.08 -18.21 5.29
C TYR A 106 29.98 -17.14 5.33
N THR A 107 28.85 -17.43 5.97
CA THR A 107 27.85 -16.42 6.33
C THR A 107 28.08 -15.92 7.75
N ILE A 108 28.00 -14.60 7.91
CA ILE A 108 28.08 -13.92 9.20
C ILE A 108 26.73 -13.26 9.49
N PRO A 109 25.75 -13.98 10.03
CA PRO A 109 24.41 -13.46 10.24
C PRO A 109 24.40 -12.34 11.30
N SER A 110 23.98 -11.14 10.89
CA SER A 110 23.88 -9.95 11.75
C SER A 110 22.96 -10.18 12.96
N ILE A 111 21.87 -10.92 12.75
CA ILE A 111 20.87 -11.24 13.78
C ILE A 111 21.47 -12.03 14.96
N LEU A 112 22.49 -12.86 14.68
CA LEU A 112 23.14 -13.73 15.67
C LEU A 112 24.46 -13.15 16.23
N ASN A 113 25.03 -12.16 15.57
CA ASN A 113 26.31 -11.54 15.95
C ASN A 113 26.14 -10.05 16.28
N ARG A 114 25.35 -9.75 17.31
CA ARG A 114 24.92 -8.38 17.64
C ARG A 114 26.02 -7.54 18.27
N ASN A 115 26.93 -8.20 18.99
CA ASN A 115 27.99 -7.53 19.75
C ASN A 115 29.35 -7.75 19.11
N ILE A 116 30.28 -6.81 19.36
CA ILE A 116 31.66 -6.85 18.86
C ILE A 116 32.38 -8.15 19.23
N GLY A 117 32.13 -8.68 20.44
CA GLY A 117 32.71 -9.94 20.92
C GLY A 117 32.26 -11.17 20.13
N GLN A 118 30.98 -11.24 19.77
CA GLN A 118 30.44 -12.31 18.93
C GLN A 118 31.04 -12.25 17.53
N ILE A 119 31.16 -11.05 16.96
CA ILE A 119 31.81 -10.85 15.65
C ILE A 119 33.27 -11.32 15.70
N GLU A 120 34.02 -10.95 16.74
CA GLU A 120 35.41 -11.39 16.94
C GLU A 120 35.50 -12.92 17.00
N SER A 121 34.67 -13.56 17.83
CA SER A 121 34.65 -15.01 17.97
C SER A 121 34.26 -15.72 16.67
N ALA A 122 33.30 -15.17 15.91
CA ALA A 122 32.88 -15.72 14.63
C ALA A 122 34.02 -15.66 13.59
N LEU A 123 34.69 -14.50 13.48
CA LEU A 123 35.81 -14.32 12.55
C LEU A 123 36.99 -15.22 12.90
N LEU A 124 37.36 -15.29 14.17
CA LEU A 124 38.44 -16.18 14.61
C LEU A 124 38.08 -17.65 14.37
N ASP A 125 36.79 -18.05 14.39
CA ASP A 125 36.37 -19.44 14.13
C ASP A 125 36.58 -19.76 12.65
N ALA A 126 36.11 -18.89 11.75
CA ALA A 126 36.42 -19.04 10.33
C ALA A 126 37.94 -19.09 10.08
N PHE A 127 38.72 -18.16 10.64
CA PHE A 127 40.18 -18.19 10.44
C PHE A 127 40.85 -19.43 11.04
N SER A 128 40.34 -19.95 12.16
CA SER A 128 40.82 -21.20 12.79
C SER A 128 40.65 -22.41 11.88
N ARG A 129 39.58 -22.41 11.07
CA ARG A 129 39.33 -23.47 10.07
C ARG A 129 40.25 -23.38 8.86
N HIS A 130 41.01 -22.30 8.73
CA HIS A 130 41.99 -22.08 7.67
C HIS A 130 43.41 -21.88 8.22
N SER A 131 43.66 -22.22 9.48
CA SER A 131 44.99 -22.15 10.10
C SER A 131 45.46 -23.52 10.60
N LEU A 132 46.76 -23.62 10.90
CA LEU A 132 47.36 -24.84 11.47
C LEU A 132 46.92 -25.09 12.93
N TYR A 133 46.58 -24.03 13.66
CA TYR A 133 46.19 -24.07 15.07
C TYR A 133 44.97 -23.19 15.29
N SER A 134 44.11 -23.57 16.24
CA SER A 134 42.96 -22.75 16.63
C SER A 134 43.40 -21.35 17.05
N LEU A 135 42.77 -20.34 16.46
CA LEU A 135 42.98 -18.93 16.73
C LEU A 135 42.02 -18.40 17.80
N MET A 136 41.13 -19.25 18.34
CA MET A 136 40.23 -18.91 19.45
C MET A 136 40.96 -18.37 20.68
N GLY A 137 42.22 -18.77 20.91
CA GLY A 137 43.03 -18.27 22.03
C GLY A 137 43.41 -16.79 21.92
N PHE A 138 43.20 -16.15 20.77
CA PHE A 138 43.50 -14.73 20.55
C PHE A 138 42.31 -13.79 20.78
N THR A 139 41.17 -14.33 21.23
CA THR A 139 40.02 -13.51 21.59
C THR A 139 40.39 -12.51 22.69
N THR A 140 39.98 -11.26 22.54
CA THR A 140 40.18 -10.23 23.56
C THR A 140 39.36 -10.48 24.83
N LEU A 141 38.34 -11.33 24.75
CA LEU A 141 37.43 -11.63 25.85
C LEU A 141 38.03 -12.65 26.84
N GLN A 142 38.68 -12.13 27.87
CA GLN A 142 38.95 -12.87 29.10
C GLN A 142 37.61 -13.07 29.85
N GLU A 143 37.22 -14.33 30.03
CA GLU A 143 36.13 -14.78 30.91
C GLU A 143 34.70 -14.36 30.48
N ASN A 144 34.03 -15.28 29.77
CA ASN A 144 32.56 -15.49 29.62
C ASN A 144 31.94 -15.34 28.20
N THR A 145 31.79 -16.50 27.55
CA THR A 145 30.55 -17.05 26.92
C THR A 145 29.82 -16.36 25.76
N GLU A 146 30.30 -15.28 25.15
CA GLU A 146 29.68 -14.83 23.88
C GLU A 146 30.23 -15.62 22.68
N ILE A 147 29.53 -16.71 22.31
CA ILE A 147 29.83 -17.52 21.13
C ILE A 147 29.39 -16.74 19.87
N GLY A 148 30.32 -16.48 18.97
CA GLY A 148 30.02 -15.98 17.62
C GLY A 148 29.48 -17.08 16.71
N PHE A 149 28.55 -16.74 15.82
CA PHE A 149 27.95 -17.68 14.87
C PHE A 149 28.51 -17.43 13.47
N ILE A 150 29.15 -18.46 12.92
CA ILE A 150 29.61 -18.48 11.53
C ILE A 150 29.38 -19.87 10.94
N SER A 151 28.85 -19.93 9.73
CA SER A 151 28.60 -21.19 9.03
C SER A 151 29.15 -21.14 7.62
N GLU A 152 29.81 -22.22 7.22
CA GLU A 152 30.32 -22.41 5.87
C GLU A 152 29.15 -22.76 4.94
N ILE A 153 29.01 -22.01 3.86
CA ILE A 153 28.00 -22.21 2.83
C ILE A 153 28.49 -23.32 1.91
N GLN A 154 27.68 -24.37 1.77
CA GLN A 154 28.00 -25.47 0.87
C GLN A 154 27.81 -25.02 -0.58
N THR A 155 28.58 -25.62 -1.50
CA THR A 155 28.49 -25.28 -2.93
C THR A 155 27.08 -25.49 -3.50
N ASP A 156 26.32 -26.42 -2.94
CA ASP A 156 24.97 -26.74 -3.37
C ASP A 156 23.97 -25.66 -2.90
N GLU A 157 24.16 -25.11 -1.70
CA GLU A 157 23.37 -24.01 -1.15
C GLU A 157 23.63 -22.70 -1.94
N LEU A 158 24.90 -22.43 -2.28
CA LEU A 158 25.23 -21.27 -3.12
C LEU A 158 24.62 -21.39 -4.53
N LYS A 159 24.65 -22.59 -5.14
CA LYS A 159 23.99 -22.83 -6.42
C LYS A 159 22.48 -22.66 -6.33
N GLU A 160 21.87 -23.15 -5.25
CA GLU A 160 20.44 -22.97 -5.01
C GLU A 160 20.07 -21.49 -4.89
N MET A 161 20.89 -20.67 -4.21
CA MET A 161 20.71 -19.21 -4.16
C MET A 161 20.79 -18.56 -5.55
N ILE A 162 21.78 -18.95 -6.37
CA ILE A 162 21.94 -18.43 -7.73
C ILE A 162 20.78 -18.86 -8.63
N ASP A 163 20.39 -20.14 -8.59
CA ASP A 163 19.29 -20.68 -9.39
C ASP A 163 17.96 -20.05 -9.00
N ASN A 164 17.74 -19.78 -7.70
CA ASN A 164 16.56 -19.06 -7.22
C ASN A 164 16.54 -17.62 -7.73
N ASN A 165 17.66 -16.90 -7.69
CA ASN A 165 17.75 -15.55 -8.27
C ASN A 165 17.40 -15.54 -9.77
N ILE A 166 17.92 -16.51 -10.54
CA ILE A 166 17.63 -16.62 -11.98
C ILE A 166 16.16 -16.97 -12.23
N LYS A 167 15.58 -17.88 -11.43
CA LYS A 167 14.16 -18.25 -11.54
C LYS A 167 13.26 -17.06 -11.23
N GLU A 168 13.53 -16.33 -10.16
CA GLU A 168 12.78 -15.12 -9.79
C GLU A 168 12.89 -14.04 -10.86
N GLU A 169 14.09 -13.81 -11.42
CA GLU A 169 14.28 -12.84 -12.49
C GLU A 169 13.52 -13.23 -13.78
N LYS A 170 13.50 -14.54 -14.12
CA LYS A 170 12.70 -15.05 -15.24
C LYS A 170 11.20 -14.91 -15.00
N LYS A 171 10.72 -15.25 -13.81
CA LYS A 171 9.31 -15.07 -13.42
C LYS A 171 8.91 -13.59 -13.51
N LYS A 172 9.75 -12.67 -13.04
CA LYS A 172 9.54 -11.22 -13.13
C LYS A 172 9.46 -10.71 -14.57
N LYS A 173 10.40 -11.13 -15.44
CA LYS A 173 10.38 -10.74 -16.86
C LYS A 173 9.15 -11.28 -17.60
N LYS A 174 8.76 -12.54 -17.37
CA LYS A 174 7.52 -13.10 -17.93
C LYS A 174 6.30 -12.33 -17.43
N MET A 175 6.25 -12.02 -16.13
CA MET A 175 5.17 -11.22 -15.55
C MET A 175 5.09 -9.82 -16.19
N GLU A 176 6.22 -9.13 -16.39
CA GLU A 176 6.26 -7.86 -17.11
C GLU A 176 5.76 -7.97 -18.57
N GLU A 177 6.05 -9.07 -19.27
CA GLU A 177 5.53 -9.31 -20.62
C GLU A 177 4.03 -9.61 -20.66
N ILE A 178 3.53 -10.43 -19.73
CA ILE A 178 2.10 -10.72 -19.57
C ILE A 178 1.35 -9.42 -19.26
N LEU A 179 1.86 -8.62 -18.34
CA LEU A 179 1.32 -7.31 -17.97
C LEU A 179 1.30 -6.34 -19.16
N LYS A 180 2.34 -6.33 -20.01
CA LYS A 180 2.35 -5.52 -21.25
C LYS A 180 1.31 -5.96 -22.29
N LYS A 181 0.97 -7.26 -22.32
CA LYS A 181 -0.06 -7.79 -23.24
C LYS A 181 -1.48 -7.56 -22.72
N ARG A 182 -1.67 -7.52 -21.40
CA ARG A 182 -2.98 -7.26 -20.78
C ARG A 182 -3.41 -5.81 -21.01
N LYS A 183 -4.70 -5.64 -21.25
CA LYS A 183 -5.32 -4.30 -21.24
C LYS A 183 -5.42 -3.88 -19.77
N ALA A 184 -4.53 -3.00 -19.33
CA ALA A 184 -4.48 -2.54 -17.94
C ALA A 184 -5.87 -2.18 -17.40
N VAL A 185 -6.34 -2.96 -16.42
CA VAL A 185 -7.62 -2.76 -15.76
C VAL A 185 -7.47 -1.57 -14.82
N LYS A 186 -8.35 -0.59 -14.95
CA LYS A 186 -8.33 0.60 -14.08
C LYS A 186 -9.40 0.44 -13.01
N VAL A 187 -9.05 0.66 -11.76
CA VAL A 187 -9.95 0.67 -10.62
C VAL A 187 -9.86 2.03 -9.95
N PHE A 188 -11.02 2.67 -9.82
CA PHE A 188 -11.09 3.93 -9.11
C PHE A 188 -10.81 3.68 -7.61
N THR A 189 -9.77 4.32 -7.07
CA THR A 189 -9.17 3.96 -5.77
C THR A 189 -10.02 4.35 -4.56
N ARG A 190 -11.00 5.24 -4.76
CA ARG A 190 -11.86 5.82 -3.71
C ARG A 190 -13.29 5.34 -3.86
N GLY A 191 -13.91 4.94 -2.74
CA GLY A 191 -15.34 4.64 -2.70
C GLY A 191 -16.21 5.90 -2.75
N THR A 192 -17.51 5.74 -2.98
CA THR A 192 -18.47 6.87 -3.04
C THR A 192 -18.61 7.64 -1.73
N PHE A 193 -18.30 6.99 -0.62
CA PHE A 193 -18.29 7.57 0.73
C PHE A 193 -16.99 8.34 1.03
N GLU A 194 -15.95 8.17 0.19
CA GLU A 194 -14.62 8.80 0.28
C GLU A 194 -14.44 9.94 -0.73
N LEU A 195 -15.50 10.49 -1.32
CA LEU A 195 -15.40 11.55 -2.33
C LEU A 195 -15.30 12.97 -1.74
N ASP A 196 -15.49 13.11 -0.42
CA ASP A 196 -15.49 14.39 0.31
C ASP A 196 -14.73 14.33 1.64
N LEU A 197 -13.56 13.68 1.60
CA LEU A 197 -12.61 13.60 2.72
C LEU A 197 -11.98 14.96 3.02
N VAL A 198 -11.48 15.12 4.25
CA VAL A 198 -10.71 16.28 4.67
C VAL A 198 -9.30 16.21 4.08
N ASP A 199 -8.80 17.33 3.57
CA ASP A 199 -7.41 17.48 3.13
C ASP A 199 -6.49 17.60 4.35
N GLU A 200 -5.75 16.53 4.67
CA GLU A 200 -4.86 16.46 5.83
C GLU A 200 -3.83 17.60 5.88
N LYS A 201 -3.36 18.09 4.72
CA LYS A 201 -2.41 19.21 4.64
C LYS A 201 -3.00 20.52 5.18
N ILE A 202 -4.34 20.65 5.20
CA ILE A 202 -5.01 21.79 5.85
C ILE A 202 -4.95 21.64 7.38
N LEU A 203 -5.04 20.41 7.89
CA LEU A 203 -5.00 20.13 9.33
C LEU A 203 -3.59 20.30 9.91
N GLU A 204 -2.54 20.04 9.13
CA GLU A 204 -1.14 20.21 9.58
C GLU A 204 -0.84 21.60 10.14
N LEU A 205 -1.39 22.64 9.51
CA LEU A 205 -1.20 24.05 9.90
C LEU A 205 -2.37 24.62 10.70
N ARG A 206 -3.32 23.77 11.08
CA ARG A 206 -4.48 24.15 11.87
C ARG A 206 -4.18 23.96 13.34
N ASP A 207 -4.51 24.97 14.15
CA ASP A 207 -4.45 24.83 15.61
C ASP A 207 -5.68 24.07 16.11
N ILE A 208 -5.45 23.12 17.01
CA ILE A 208 -6.54 22.43 17.72
C ILE A 208 -6.16 22.23 19.18
N LYS A 209 -7.14 22.45 20.06
CA LYS A 209 -7.00 22.09 21.47
C LYS A 209 -7.28 20.60 21.61
N GLN A 210 -6.50 19.94 22.45
CA GLN A 210 -6.76 18.54 22.79
C GLN A 210 -8.20 18.38 23.33
N PRO A 211 -8.86 17.24 23.03
CA PRO A 211 -10.19 16.96 23.55
C PRO A 211 -10.20 17.03 25.08
N THR A 212 -11.21 17.69 25.63
CA THR A 212 -11.45 17.69 27.09
C THR A 212 -12.13 16.40 27.56
N SER A 213 -12.70 15.64 26.63
CA SER A 213 -13.37 14.37 26.86
C SER A 213 -13.06 13.42 25.70
N PHE A 214 -12.91 12.14 26.02
CA PHE A 214 -12.69 11.06 25.05
C PHE A 214 -13.97 10.22 24.85
N GLY A 215 -15.13 10.74 25.24
CA GLY A 215 -16.41 10.05 25.15
C GLY A 215 -16.40 8.75 25.96
N ILE A 216 -16.70 7.63 25.30
CA ILE A 216 -16.68 6.29 25.92
C ILE A 216 -15.43 5.47 25.55
N LEU A 217 -14.44 6.08 24.90
CA LEU A 217 -13.24 5.39 24.48
C LEU A 217 -12.40 4.96 25.70
N GLU A 218 -11.96 3.71 25.69
CA GLU A 218 -11.01 3.23 26.68
C GLU A 218 -9.59 3.69 26.34
N ASN A 219 -8.86 4.20 27.35
CA ASN A 219 -7.44 4.50 27.22
C ASN A 219 -6.64 3.22 27.45
N TRP A 220 -6.09 2.66 26.38
CA TRP A 220 -5.30 1.44 26.46
C TRP A 220 -3.82 1.77 26.58
N LYS A 221 -3.21 1.14 27.59
CA LYS A 221 -1.78 1.07 27.80
C LYS A 221 -1.32 -0.37 27.55
N ASP A 222 -0.03 -0.56 27.51
CA ASP A 222 0.70 -1.81 27.27
C ASP A 222 -0.14 -3.11 27.31
N ASP A 223 -0.18 -3.81 28.44
CA ASP A 223 -0.95 -5.05 28.62
C ASP A 223 -2.45 -4.90 28.38
N MET A 224 -3.03 -3.70 28.55
CA MET A 224 -4.47 -3.49 28.38
C MET A 224 -4.89 -3.65 26.93
N LEU A 225 -4.07 -3.17 25.97
CA LEU A 225 -4.37 -3.31 24.55
C LEU A 225 -4.30 -4.79 24.13
N ASN A 226 -3.22 -5.49 24.50
CA ASN A 226 -3.05 -6.91 24.21
C ASN A 226 -4.23 -7.73 24.78
N ASN A 227 -4.58 -7.49 26.05
CA ASN A 227 -5.74 -8.12 26.68
C ASN A 227 -7.05 -7.80 25.97
N ALA A 228 -7.23 -6.57 25.46
CA ALA A 228 -8.42 -6.20 24.72
C ALA A 228 -8.50 -6.97 23.40
N ILE A 229 -7.40 -7.03 22.64
CA ILE A 229 -7.31 -7.73 21.35
C ILE A 229 -7.54 -9.24 21.50
N GLU A 230 -7.02 -9.85 22.57
CA GLU A 230 -7.16 -11.30 22.79
C GLU A 230 -8.54 -11.73 23.32
N LYS A 231 -9.19 -10.90 24.17
CA LYS A 231 -10.42 -11.29 24.89
C LYS A 231 -11.72 -10.88 24.20
N ASN A 232 -11.64 -10.07 23.16
CA ASN A 232 -12.79 -9.53 22.46
C ASN A 232 -12.78 -9.99 21.00
N ASP A 233 -13.97 -10.10 20.42
CA ASP A 233 -14.12 -10.56 19.04
C ASP A 233 -13.64 -9.48 18.07
N ILE A 234 -13.93 -8.21 18.39
CA ILE A 234 -13.56 -7.04 17.59
C ILE A 234 -13.05 -5.91 18.49
N VAL A 235 -11.93 -5.30 18.11
CA VAL A 235 -11.37 -4.13 18.78
C VAL A 235 -11.11 -3.03 17.76
N PHE A 236 -11.65 -1.84 17.98
CA PHE A 236 -11.28 -0.65 17.22
C PHE A 236 -10.38 0.26 18.06
N VAL A 237 -9.19 0.55 17.57
CA VAL A 237 -8.20 1.37 18.26
C VAL A 237 -7.68 2.46 17.36
N MET A 238 -7.65 3.69 17.87
CA MET A 238 -6.90 4.78 17.26
C MET A 238 -5.65 5.05 18.09
N PHE A 239 -4.48 4.87 17.49
CA PHE A 239 -3.25 5.37 18.06
C PHE A 239 -3.14 6.85 17.74
N TRP A 240 -2.71 7.68 18.69
CA TRP A 240 -2.66 9.12 18.48
C TRP A 240 -1.52 9.80 19.24
N SER A 241 -1.13 11.00 18.80
CA SER A 241 -0.12 11.82 19.46
C SER A 241 -0.51 13.28 19.44
N ASN A 242 -0.35 13.96 20.58
CA ASN A 242 -0.57 15.39 20.70
C ASN A 242 0.50 16.23 19.98
N SER A 243 1.58 15.60 19.53
CA SER A 243 2.61 16.25 18.70
C SER A 243 2.21 16.40 17.23
N SER A 244 1.11 15.76 16.80
CA SER A 244 0.57 15.83 15.45
C SER A 244 -0.81 16.49 15.46
N SER A 245 -0.96 17.58 14.71
CA SER A 245 -2.26 18.26 14.59
C SER A 245 -3.31 17.38 13.92
N ILE A 246 -2.95 16.68 12.83
CA ILE A 246 -3.82 15.72 12.14
C ILE A 246 -4.36 14.67 13.11
N SER A 247 -3.46 14.07 13.91
CA SER A 247 -3.81 13.06 14.92
C SER A 247 -4.78 13.59 15.97
N THR A 248 -4.57 14.83 16.42
CA THR A 248 -5.45 15.46 17.42
C THR A 248 -6.86 15.73 16.84
N HIS A 249 -6.96 16.14 15.57
CA HIS A 249 -8.24 16.30 14.87
C HIS A 249 -8.96 14.97 14.70
N ALA A 250 -8.26 13.93 14.22
CA ALA A 250 -8.82 12.59 14.04
C ALA A 250 -9.36 12.02 15.36
N LEU A 251 -8.59 12.15 16.44
CA LEU A 251 -9.03 11.69 17.76
C LEU A 251 -10.26 12.45 18.27
N THR A 252 -10.35 13.75 18.00
CA THR A 252 -11.52 14.56 18.39
C THR A 252 -12.79 14.00 17.74
N LEU A 253 -12.74 13.76 16.43
CA LEU A 253 -13.85 13.13 15.70
C LEU A 253 -14.14 11.71 16.20
N TRP A 254 -13.10 10.93 16.51
CA TRP A 254 -13.25 9.57 17.03
C TRP A 254 -13.92 9.55 18.41
N ALA A 255 -13.53 10.45 19.30
CA ALA A 255 -14.13 10.63 20.61
C ALA A 255 -15.61 11.03 20.50
N GLU A 256 -15.96 11.91 19.56
CA GLU A 256 -17.34 12.30 19.29
C GLU A 256 -18.17 11.14 18.72
N ALA A 257 -17.61 10.41 17.74
CA ALA A 257 -18.23 9.22 17.16
C ALA A 257 -18.48 8.13 18.20
N SER A 258 -17.56 7.95 19.17
CA SER A 258 -17.67 6.94 20.23
C SER A 258 -19.00 7.02 21.00
N ASN A 259 -19.47 8.23 21.28
CA ASN A 259 -20.72 8.42 22.03
C ASN A 259 -21.93 7.92 21.25
N LYS A 260 -21.95 8.12 19.93
CA LYS A 260 -23.01 7.66 19.03
C LYS A 260 -22.93 6.14 18.80
N LEU A 261 -21.72 5.58 18.80
CA LEU A 261 -21.46 4.14 18.61
C LEU A 261 -21.91 3.27 19.78
N LYS A 262 -22.08 3.84 20.98
CA LYS A 262 -22.48 3.07 22.17
C LYS A 262 -23.67 2.16 21.92
N ASN A 263 -24.72 2.67 21.27
CA ASN A 263 -25.94 1.90 21.02
C ASN A 263 -25.74 0.83 19.95
N ILE A 264 -24.90 1.11 18.95
CA ILE A 264 -24.58 0.15 17.87
C ILE A 264 -23.79 -1.03 18.44
N ILE A 265 -22.76 -0.74 19.24
CA ILE A 265 -21.91 -1.74 19.87
C ILE A 265 -22.69 -2.61 20.86
N LEU A 266 -23.54 -2.01 21.70
CA LEU A 266 -24.33 -2.76 22.69
C LEU A 266 -25.41 -3.66 22.04
N ALA A 267 -25.85 -3.33 20.83
CA ALA A 267 -26.83 -4.12 20.10
C ALA A 267 -26.22 -5.32 19.35
N ASP A 268 -24.90 -5.30 19.10
CA ASP A 268 -24.20 -6.41 18.47
C ASP A 268 -24.01 -7.57 19.47
N LYS A 269 -24.05 -8.80 18.95
CA LYS A 269 -23.84 -10.01 19.76
C LYS A 269 -22.36 -10.27 20.05
N LYS A 270 -21.47 -9.72 19.22
CA LYS A 270 -20.01 -9.83 19.36
C LYS A 270 -19.53 -8.95 20.52
N LYS A 271 -18.47 -9.38 21.20
CA LYS A 271 -17.75 -8.57 22.19
C LYS A 271 -16.91 -7.53 21.45
N ILE A 272 -17.44 -6.31 21.34
CA ILE A 272 -16.77 -5.20 20.66
C ILE A 272 -16.21 -4.22 21.69
N LYS A 273 -14.98 -3.78 21.48
CA LYS A 273 -14.33 -2.73 22.26
C LYS A 273 -13.84 -1.59 21.39
N ILE A 274 -13.92 -0.37 21.91
CA ILE A 274 -13.43 0.83 21.24
C ILE A 274 -12.54 1.64 22.19
N GLY A 275 -11.44 2.17 21.68
CA GLY A 275 -10.47 2.84 22.50
C GLY A 275 -9.42 3.61 21.71
N TYR A 276 -8.41 4.05 22.44
CA TYR A 276 -7.26 4.76 21.89
C TYR A 276 -5.98 4.44 22.67
N VAL A 277 -4.85 4.71 22.03
CA VAL A 277 -3.51 4.67 22.64
C VAL A 277 -2.83 6.01 22.42
N ALA A 278 -2.35 6.63 23.49
CA ALA A 278 -1.63 7.90 23.44
C ALA A 278 -0.11 7.65 23.24
N CYS A 279 0.38 7.64 22.00
CA CYS A 279 1.78 7.33 21.66
C CYS A 279 2.82 8.29 22.26
N HIS A 280 2.42 9.49 22.66
CA HIS A 280 3.31 10.42 23.37
C HIS A 280 3.58 10.00 24.82
N ASN A 281 2.75 9.09 25.37
CA ASN A 281 2.96 8.47 26.68
C ASN A 281 3.41 7.01 26.56
N GLU A 282 2.98 6.32 25.50
CA GLU A 282 3.18 4.87 25.28
C GLU A 282 3.99 4.63 23.98
N MET A 283 5.18 5.23 23.87
CA MET A 283 6.00 5.23 22.65
C MET A 283 6.40 3.81 22.22
N GLU A 284 6.91 3.01 23.16
CA GLU A 284 7.35 1.62 22.92
C GLU A 284 6.19 0.75 22.41
N LEU A 285 5.00 0.89 23.00
CA LEU A 285 3.80 0.19 22.54
C LEU A 285 3.47 0.55 21.09
N CYS A 286 3.51 1.84 20.74
CA CYS A 286 3.26 2.28 19.37
C CYS A 286 4.29 1.72 18.38
N GLU A 287 5.57 1.68 18.76
CA GLU A 287 6.63 1.08 17.94
C GLU A 287 6.43 -0.42 17.71
N ILE A 288 6.07 -1.17 18.75
CA ILE A 288 5.76 -2.62 18.67
C ILE A 288 4.64 -2.88 17.65
N TYR A 289 3.65 -1.99 17.59
CA TYR A 289 2.52 -2.08 16.65
C TYR A 289 2.80 -1.43 15.28
N GLY A 290 4.03 -1.00 14.99
CA GLY A 290 4.39 -0.38 13.71
C GLY A 290 3.77 1.00 13.49
N ILE A 291 3.45 1.71 14.58
CA ILE A 291 2.80 3.02 14.55
C ILE A 291 3.85 4.13 14.61
N GLY A 292 4.04 4.81 13.47
CA GLY A 292 4.87 6.00 13.31
C GLY A 292 4.05 7.27 13.10
N LYS A 293 4.72 8.40 12.83
CA LYS A 293 4.05 9.70 12.64
C LYS A 293 2.98 9.70 11.54
N LYS A 294 3.15 8.89 10.50
CA LYS A 294 2.24 8.84 9.33
C LYS A 294 0.90 8.15 9.62
N ASN A 295 0.84 7.20 10.55
CA ASN A 295 -0.36 6.39 10.83
C ASN A 295 -0.94 6.58 12.25
N GLN A 296 -0.44 7.57 13.01
CA GLN A 296 -0.99 8.03 14.30
C GLN A 296 -2.39 8.68 14.22
N HIS A 297 -3.11 8.54 13.13
CA HIS A 297 -4.50 9.01 13.01
C HIS A 297 -5.41 7.95 12.39
N TYR A 298 -4.84 6.77 12.09
CA TYR A 298 -5.58 5.70 11.47
C TYR A 298 -6.42 5.00 12.54
N LEU A 299 -7.65 4.64 12.18
CA LEU A 299 -8.47 3.76 12.99
C LEU A 299 -8.19 2.32 12.58
N PHE A 300 -7.65 1.52 13.49
CA PHE A 300 -7.36 0.11 13.24
C PHE A 300 -8.48 -0.77 13.78
N MET A 301 -8.79 -1.83 13.05
CA MET A 301 -9.69 -2.90 13.46
C MET A 301 -8.91 -4.19 13.64
N TYR A 302 -9.02 -4.77 14.84
CA TYR A 302 -8.59 -6.11 15.14
C TYR A 302 -9.81 -7.02 15.20
N GLU A 303 -9.72 -8.19 14.59
CA GLU A 303 -10.77 -9.21 14.57
C GLU A 303 -10.13 -10.54 14.97
N ASN A 304 -10.63 -11.14 16.06
CA ASN A 304 -10.14 -12.42 16.60
C ASN A 304 -8.61 -12.44 16.83
N GLY A 305 -8.08 -11.38 17.46
CA GLY A 305 -6.66 -11.29 17.81
C GLY A 305 -5.71 -10.84 16.70
N LYS A 306 -6.20 -10.60 15.48
CA LYS A 306 -5.37 -10.19 14.33
C LYS A 306 -5.81 -8.84 13.79
N ILE A 307 -4.87 -8.05 13.28
CA ILE A 307 -5.20 -6.87 12.46
C ILE A 307 -6.03 -7.37 11.26
N SER A 308 -7.20 -6.76 11.07
CA SER A 308 -8.13 -7.11 9.99
C SER A 308 -8.16 -6.02 8.92
N LEU A 309 -8.38 -4.77 9.32
CA LEU A 309 -8.42 -3.60 8.42
C LEU A 309 -8.00 -2.33 9.17
N ASN A 310 -7.68 -1.27 8.43
CA ASN A 310 -7.52 0.07 8.98
C ASN A 310 -8.21 1.12 8.09
N MET A 311 -8.52 2.27 8.67
CA MET A 311 -9.11 3.41 7.99
C MET A 311 -8.16 4.61 8.14
N PRO A 312 -7.43 4.98 7.07
CA PRO A 312 -6.48 6.08 7.13
C PRO A 312 -7.14 7.46 7.01
N ASN A 313 -8.30 7.53 6.36
CA ASN A 313 -8.89 8.79 5.94
C ASN A 313 -9.66 9.51 7.05
N ILE A 314 -9.72 10.83 6.94
CA ILE A 314 -10.48 11.70 7.86
C ILE A 314 -11.62 12.39 7.09
N LYS A 315 -12.80 12.45 7.71
CA LYS A 315 -13.94 13.23 7.21
C LYS A 315 -14.66 13.93 8.37
N ASP A 316 -15.75 13.35 8.85
CA ASP A 316 -16.55 13.83 9.99
C ASP A 316 -16.81 12.66 10.95
N GLU A 317 -17.49 12.90 12.06
CA GLU A 317 -17.76 11.86 13.04
C GLU A 317 -18.72 10.78 12.52
N ASN A 318 -19.62 11.13 11.59
CA ASN A 318 -20.55 10.17 10.97
C ASN A 318 -19.81 9.20 10.05
N TYR A 319 -18.74 9.63 9.38
CA TYR A 319 -17.88 8.76 8.57
C TYR A 319 -17.29 7.60 9.36
N TYR A 320 -16.80 7.85 10.58
CA TYR A 320 -16.31 6.78 11.48
C TYR A 320 -17.42 5.79 11.85
N ILE A 321 -18.63 6.30 12.08
CA ILE A 321 -19.79 5.47 12.44
C ILE A 321 -20.18 4.58 11.26
N GLU A 322 -20.30 5.15 10.06
CA GLU A 322 -20.66 4.41 8.86
C GLU A 322 -19.62 3.34 8.55
N TRP A 323 -18.32 3.67 8.64
CA TRP A 323 -17.26 2.70 8.42
C TRP A 323 -17.31 1.55 9.42
N ILE A 324 -17.53 1.81 10.70
CA ILE A 324 -17.70 0.76 11.71
C ILE A 324 -18.93 -0.10 11.42
N GLN A 325 -20.07 0.50 11.06
CA GLN A 325 -21.25 -0.27 10.68
C GLN A 325 -20.99 -1.18 9.47
N MET A 326 -20.21 -0.71 8.48
CA MET A 326 -19.76 -1.54 7.36
C MET A 326 -18.85 -2.68 7.82
N MET A 327 -18.01 -2.46 8.82
CA MET A 327 -17.13 -3.47 9.41
C MET A 327 -17.86 -4.52 10.23
N LEU A 328 -18.87 -4.11 11.00
CA LEU A 328 -19.64 -5.03 11.83
C LEU A 328 -20.55 -5.94 11.01
N ASN A 329 -20.99 -5.47 9.83
CA ASN A 329 -21.72 -6.27 8.87
C ASN A 329 -20.81 -7.27 8.14
N SER A 330 -21.43 -8.32 7.61
CA SER A 330 -20.76 -9.23 6.68
C SER A 330 -20.30 -8.48 5.43
N PRO A 331 -19.12 -8.80 4.86
CA PRO A 331 -18.63 -8.21 3.61
C PRO A 331 -19.64 -8.34 2.46
N THR A 332 -20.36 -9.46 2.42
CA THR A 332 -21.54 -9.66 1.56
C THR A 332 -22.75 -10.04 2.42
N ILE A 333 -23.90 -9.41 2.19
CA ILE A 333 -25.14 -9.67 2.94
C ILE A 333 -26.15 -10.40 2.03
N GLU A 334 -26.70 -11.52 2.49
CA GLU A 334 -27.75 -12.25 1.78
C GLU A 334 -29.12 -11.58 1.96
N LEU A 335 -29.86 -11.44 0.86
CA LEU A 335 -31.24 -10.99 0.82
C LEU A 335 -32.13 -12.22 0.64
N GLU A 336 -32.92 -12.55 1.66
CA GLU A 336 -33.75 -13.76 1.67
C GLU A 336 -35.13 -13.53 1.05
N THR A 337 -35.67 -12.31 1.16
CA THR A 337 -37.04 -12.01 0.74
C THR A 337 -37.11 -10.95 -0.36
N GLU A 338 -38.17 -11.00 -1.17
CA GLU A 338 -38.45 -9.96 -2.18
C GLU A 338 -38.57 -8.57 -1.56
N LYS A 339 -39.09 -8.48 -0.33
CA LYS A 339 -39.17 -7.22 0.41
C LYS A 339 -37.79 -6.64 0.73
N ASP A 340 -36.81 -7.48 1.01
CA ASP A 340 -35.43 -7.04 1.24
C ASP A 340 -34.82 -6.50 -0.05
N ILE A 341 -35.11 -7.15 -1.18
CA ILE A 341 -34.73 -6.67 -2.51
C ILE A 341 -35.37 -5.29 -2.76
N GLU A 342 -36.69 -5.14 -2.58
CA GLU A 342 -37.38 -3.85 -2.75
C GLU A 342 -36.79 -2.74 -1.85
N ASN A 343 -36.46 -3.05 -0.60
CA ASN A 343 -35.82 -2.09 0.31
C ASN A 343 -34.46 -1.63 -0.21
N ILE A 344 -33.65 -2.57 -0.70
CA ILE A 344 -32.33 -2.30 -1.28
C ILE A 344 -32.46 -1.48 -2.57
N MET A 345 -33.43 -1.79 -3.44
CA MET A 345 -33.70 -1.00 -4.66
C MET A 345 -34.06 0.46 -4.34
N ASN A 346 -34.66 0.71 -3.17
CA ASN A 346 -34.96 2.04 -2.67
C ASN A 346 -33.78 2.73 -1.97
N GLY A 347 -32.64 2.04 -1.83
CA GLY A 347 -31.42 2.54 -1.20
C GLY A 347 -31.27 2.24 0.29
N ASN A 348 -32.22 1.50 0.88
CA ASN A 348 -32.25 1.25 2.32
C ASN A 348 -31.53 -0.07 2.64
N MET A 349 -30.53 -0.02 3.52
CA MET A 349 -29.79 -1.19 3.97
C MET A 349 -29.99 -1.44 5.46
N ILE A 350 -30.06 -2.72 5.83
CA ILE A 350 -30.10 -3.13 7.23
C ILE A 350 -28.85 -2.61 7.95
N GLY A 351 -29.05 -2.03 9.13
CA GLY A 351 -27.98 -1.44 9.94
C GLY A 351 -27.68 0.03 9.65
N PHE A 352 -28.27 0.62 8.61
CA PHE A 352 -28.09 2.04 8.27
C PHE A 352 -29.43 2.78 8.31
N ASN A 353 -29.42 4.00 8.87
CA ASN A 353 -30.64 4.81 8.97
C ASN A 353 -30.96 5.57 7.67
N ASP A 354 -29.93 5.97 6.94
CA ASP A 354 -30.07 6.76 5.72
C ASP A 354 -29.80 5.93 4.47
N LYS A 355 -30.35 6.37 3.34
CA LYS A 355 -30.10 5.76 2.04
C LYS A 355 -28.62 5.75 1.70
N ARG A 356 -28.13 4.63 1.19
CA ARG A 356 -26.73 4.50 0.75
C ARG A 356 -26.54 5.14 -0.61
N LYS A 357 -25.36 5.74 -0.85
CA LYS A 357 -25.06 6.41 -2.13
C LYS A 357 -25.03 5.43 -3.30
N ALA A 358 -24.47 4.25 -3.08
CA ALA A 358 -24.42 3.15 -4.03
C ALA A 358 -24.47 1.81 -3.29
N ILE A 359 -25.15 0.83 -3.88
CA ILE A 359 -25.23 -0.55 -3.38
C ILE A 359 -24.96 -1.49 -4.54
N THR A 360 -24.05 -2.43 -4.38
CA THR A 360 -23.78 -3.48 -5.36
C THR A 360 -24.63 -4.70 -5.02
N PHE A 361 -25.56 -5.04 -5.92
CA PHE A 361 -26.45 -6.18 -5.82
C PHE A 361 -26.04 -7.26 -6.83
N GLY A 362 -25.85 -8.49 -6.35
CA GLY A 362 -25.65 -9.65 -7.20
C GLY A 362 -26.81 -10.65 -7.11
N ALA A 363 -27.35 -11.10 -8.23
CA ALA A 363 -28.30 -12.20 -8.27
C ALA A 363 -27.62 -13.42 -8.90
N PHE A 364 -27.61 -14.54 -8.20
CA PHE A 364 -26.91 -15.75 -8.61
C PHE A 364 -27.81 -16.98 -8.50
N ASN A 365 -27.50 -18.00 -9.28
CA ASN A 365 -28.24 -19.27 -9.27
C ASN A 365 -27.90 -20.14 -8.07
N ASP A 366 -26.63 -20.17 -7.67
CA ASP A 366 -26.12 -20.97 -6.56
C ASP A 366 -24.84 -20.35 -5.96
N LYS A 367 -24.50 -20.75 -4.72
CA LYS A 367 -23.30 -20.28 -4.00
C LYS A 367 -22.01 -21.00 -4.41
N GLU A 368 -22.11 -22.12 -5.14
CA GLU A 368 -20.94 -22.89 -5.57
C GLU A 368 -20.37 -22.41 -6.90
N ASN A 369 -21.15 -21.60 -7.63
CA ASN A 369 -20.84 -21.02 -8.92
C ASN A 369 -19.59 -20.14 -8.80
N ILE A 370 -18.67 -20.30 -9.75
CA ILE A 370 -17.45 -19.51 -9.84
C ILE A 370 -17.72 -17.99 -9.87
N MET A 371 -18.81 -17.58 -10.52
CA MET A 371 -19.24 -16.19 -10.62
C MET A 371 -19.60 -15.61 -9.23
N PHE A 372 -20.33 -16.37 -8.42
CA PHE A 372 -20.63 -15.98 -7.03
C PHE A 372 -19.36 -15.94 -6.19
N LYS A 373 -18.50 -16.95 -6.29
CA LYS A 373 -17.22 -17.01 -5.57
C LYS A 373 -16.32 -15.81 -5.90
N ASN A 374 -16.30 -15.37 -7.16
CA ASN A 374 -15.54 -14.18 -7.56
C ASN A 374 -16.19 -12.90 -7.03
N PHE A 375 -17.52 -12.78 -7.05
CA PHE A 375 -18.23 -11.67 -6.42
C PHE A 375 -17.94 -11.58 -4.91
N GLU A 376 -17.96 -12.70 -4.19
CA GLU A 376 -17.65 -12.77 -2.77
C GLU A 376 -16.20 -12.36 -2.48
N LYS A 377 -15.24 -12.82 -3.29
CA LYS A 377 -13.84 -12.36 -3.21
C LYS A 377 -13.72 -10.84 -3.38
N VAL A 378 -14.41 -10.28 -4.37
CA VAL A 378 -14.41 -8.82 -4.59
C VAL A 378 -15.01 -8.08 -3.41
N SER A 379 -16.09 -8.60 -2.81
CA SER A 379 -16.69 -8.00 -1.62
C SER A 379 -15.72 -7.91 -0.45
N LEU A 380 -14.86 -8.93 -0.29
CA LEU A 380 -13.85 -8.98 0.75
C LEU A 380 -12.71 -8.01 0.46
N LEU A 381 -12.26 -7.92 -0.80
CA LEU A 381 -11.22 -6.97 -1.24
C LEU A 381 -11.67 -5.51 -1.09
N LEU A 382 -12.97 -5.25 -1.27
CA LEU A 382 -13.58 -3.93 -1.20
C LEU A 382 -14.36 -3.67 0.10
N ARG A 383 -14.12 -4.51 1.13
CA ARG A 383 -14.77 -4.43 2.44
C ARG A 383 -14.48 -3.05 3.06
N GLY A 384 -15.52 -2.41 3.58
CA GLY A 384 -15.41 -1.08 4.20
C GLY A 384 -15.38 0.08 3.22
N LYS A 385 -15.44 -0.21 1.91
CA LYS A 385 -15.54 0.83 0.88
C LYS A 385 -16.84 0.84 0.09
N TYR A 386 -17.41 -0.33 -0.13
CA TYR A 386 -18.64 -0.50 -0.88
C TYR A 386 -19.59 -1.41 -0.11
N HIS A 387 -20.87 -1.32 -0.44
CA HIS A 387 -21.89 -2.18 0.12
C HIS A 387 -22.23 -3.30 -0.87
N PHE A 388 -22.11 -4.55 -0.42
CA PHE A 388 -22.43 -5.72 -1.23
C PHE A 388 -23.58 -6.50 -0.64
N VAL A 389 -24.55 -6.79 -1.50
CA VAL A 389 -25.71 -7.61 -1.17
C VAL A 389 -25.95 -8.61 -2.29
N TYR A 390 -26.53 -9.75 -1.96
CA TYR A 390 -26.80 -10.78 -2.96
C TYR A 390 -28.10 -11.53 -2.70
N HIS A 391 -28.64 -12.15 -3.75
CA HIS A 391 -29.78 -13.04 -3.67
C HIS A 391 -29.50 -14.31 -4.46
N ILE A 392 -29.86 -15.47 -3.90
CA ILE A 392 -29.73 -16.77 -4.55
C ILE A 392 -31.10 -17.23 -5.04
N ASN A 393 -31.22 -17.40 -6.35
CA ASN A 393 -32.42 -17.94 -6.99
C ASN A 393 -32.02 -18.85 -8.15
N SER A 394 -32.36 -20.13 -8.06
CA SER A 394 -32.01 -21.17 -9.04
C SER A 394 -32.47 -20.90 -10.47
N GLU A 395 -33.48 -20.04 -10.67
CA GLU A 395 -34.02 -19.70 -11.98
C GLU A 395 -33.33 -18.47 -12.62
N THR A 396 -32.46 -17.78 -11.87
CA THR A 396 -31.85 -16.52 -12.30
C THR A 396 -30.46 -16.74 -12.90
N THR A 397 -30.19 -16.11 -14.04
CA THR A 397 -28.82 -16.03 -14.57
C THR A 397 -27.97 -15.07 -13.73
N PRO A 398 -26.70 -15.41 -13.43
CA PRO A 398 -25.79 -14.53 -12.70
C PRO A 398 -25.76 -13.11 -13.25
N THR A 399 -26.04 -12.12 -12.40
CA THR A 399 -26.02 -10.71 -12.77
C THR A 399 -25.49 -9.87 -11.62
N ILE A 400 -24.80 -8.77 -11.94
CA ILE A 400 -24.36 -7.77 -10.98
C ILE A 400 -24.93 -6.42 -11.41
N THR A 401 -25.51 -5.71 -10.44
CA THR A 401 -26.11 -4.39 -10.64
C THR A 401 -25.60 -3.45 -9.57
N VAL A 402 -25.22 -2.23 -9.96
CA VAL A 402 -24.97 -1.14 -9.00
C VAL A 402 -26.20 -0.24 -8.96
N ILE A 403 -26.82 -0.15 -7.78
CA ILE A 403 -28.01 0.64 -7.50
C ILE A 403 -27.57 1.97 -6.90
N ARG A 404 -28.08 3.08 -7.45
CA ARG A 404 -27.75 4.45 -7.06
C ARG A 404 -29.05 5.21 -6.78
N PRO A 405 -29.57 5.17 -5.54
CA PRO A 405 -30.94 5.61 -5.23
C PRO A 405 -31.14 7.14 -5.27
N PHE A 406 -30.05 7.92 -5.35
CA PHE A 406 -30.10 9.37 -5.51
C PHE A 406 -30.08 9.81 -6.98
N GLU A 407 -29.81 8.88 -7.90
CA GLU A 407 -29.84 9.12 -9.34
C GLU A 407 -31.26 8.90 -9.89
N LYS A 408 -31.53 9.43 -11.09
CA LYS A 408 -32.84 9.32 -11.75
C LYS A 408 -32.75 8.46 -13.01
N GLU A 409 -33.91 7.92 -13.40
CA GLU A 409 -34.13 7.24 -14.69
C GLU A 409 -33.10 6.11 -14.94
N LYS A 410 -32.55 6.04 -16.16
CA LYS A 410 -31.59 5.01 -16.60
C LYS A 410 -30.33 4.92 -15.75
N ASN A 411 -30.01 5.97 -14.98
CA ASN A 411 -28.81 6.04 -14.17
C ASN A 411 -29.04 5.51 -12.75
N GLN A 412 -30.28 5.26 -12.33
CA GLN A 412 -30.55 4.67 -11.02
C GLN A 412 -29.92 3.27 -10.88
N MET A 413 -29.73 2.55 -12.00
CA MET A 413 -29.13 1.22 -12.02
C MET A 413 -28.10 1.13 -13.14
N ARG A 414 -26.98 0.47 -12.86
CA ARG A 414 -25.96 0.13 -13.86
C ARG A 414 -25.78 -1.37 -13.85
N LEU A 415 -25.96 -1.99 -15.00
CA LEU A 415 -25.84 -3.44 -15.19
C LEU A 415 -24.41 -3.80 -15.60
N TYR A 416 -23.92 -4.90 -15.05
CA TYR A 416 -22.64 -5.49 -15.45
C TYR A 416 -22.82 -6.39 -16.67
N GLU A 417 -22.01 -6.15 -17.71
CA GLU A 417 -22.01 -6.93 -18.97
C GLU A 417 -20.63 -7.53 -19.27
N GLY A 418 -19.70 -7.48 -18.31
CA GLY A 418 -18.34 -7.98 -18.48
C GLY A 418 -18.14 -9.42 -18.01
N ASP A 419 -16.89 -9.86 -18.05
CA ASP A 419 -16.48 -11.18 -17.60
C ASP A 419 -16.52 -11.27 -16.07
N PHE A 420 -16.97 -12.40 -15.50
CA PHE A 420 -17.09 -12.57 -14.05
C PHE A 420 -15.75 -12.88 -13.35
N ASP A 421 -14.65 -12.32 -13.85
CA ASP A 421 -13.36 -12.33 -13.17
C ASP A 421 -13.27 -11.20 -12.12
N VAL A 422 -12.30 -11.32 -11.21
CA VAL A 422 -12.18 -10.41 -10.06
C VAL A 422 -11.85 -8.97 -10.50
N GLU A 423 -10.98 -8.80 -11.50
CA GLU A 423 -10.47 -7.51 -11.93
C GLU A 423 -11.56 -6.70 -12.64
N SER A 424 -12.29 -7.35 -13.56
CA SER A 424 -13.37 -6.73 -14.32
C SER A 424 -14.56 -6.34 -13.44
N ILE A 425 -14.91 -7.16 -12.45
CA ILE A 425 -15.94 -6.82 -11.45
C ILE A 425 -15.49 -5.60 -10.62
N MET A 426 -14.23 -5.56 -10.18
CA MET A 426 -13.71 -4.44 -9.39
C MET A 426 -13.68 -3.12 -10.18
N GLU A 427 -13.23 -3.15 -11.44
CA GLU A 427 -13.28 -2.00 -12.33
C GLU A 427 -14.72 -1.51 -12.48
N PHE A 428 -15.64 -2.42 -12.80
CA PHE A 428 -17.05 -2.08 -12.95
C PHE A 428 -17.60 -1.42 -11.69
N ILE A 429 -17.47 -2.05 -10.52
CA ILE A 429 -18.03 -1.52 -9.26
C ILE A 429 -17.45 -0.16 -8.95
N SER A 430 -16.14 0.02 -9.11
CA SER A 430 -15.45 1.26 -8.76
C SER A 430 -15.96 2.46 -9.56
N TYR A 431 -16.21 2.31 -10.86
CA TYR A 431 -16.72 3.39 -11.71
C TYR A 431 -18.25 3.45 -11.77
N ALA A 432 -18.93 2.30 -11.71
CA ALA A 432 -20.37 2.23 -11.74
C ALA A 432 -21.00 2.86 -10.50
N SER A 433 -20.33 2.76 -9.35
CA SER A 433 -20.79 3.38 -8.09
C SER A 433 -20.70 4.90 -8.08
N LEU A 434 -19.82 5.51 -8.89
CA LEU A 434 -19.65 6.96 -8.88
C LEU A 434 -20.97 7.69 -9.21
N PRO A 435 -21.26 8.81 -8.51
CA PRO A 435 -22.33 9.72 -8.91
C PRO A 435 -22.14 10.17 -10.36
N THR A 436 -23.24 10.39 -11.08
CA THR A 436 -23.19 10.90 -12.46
C THR A 436 -22.58 12.29 -12.50
N VAL A 437 -22.88 13.12 -11.49
CA VAL A 437 -22.27 14.44 -11.28
C VAL A 437 -21.89 14.56 -9.81
N ILE A 438 -20.64 14.92 -9.52
CA ILE A 438 -20.14 15.08 -8.14
C ILE A 438 -20.28 16.54 -7.71
N ASP A 439 -20.82 16.76 -6.52
CA ASP A 439 -20.89 18.09 -5.90
C ASP A 439 -19.55 18.42 -5.21
N LEU A 440 -18.89 19.50 -5.64
CA LEU A 440 -17.65 20.00 -5.01
C LEU A 440 -17.89 21.21 -4.10
N THR A 441 -19.13 21.67 -3.97
CA THR A 441 -19.51 22.94 -3.33
C THR A 441 -18.93 23.12 -1.94
N ASN A 442 -18.86 22.06 -1.14
CA ASN A 442 -18.37 22.11 0.23
C ASN A 442 -17.08 21.30 0.41
N GLY A 443 -16.25 21.21 -0.64
CA GLY A 443 -15.00 20.45 -0.65
C GLY A 443 -15.14 19.02 -1.19
N PHE A 444 -14.00 18.41 -1.46
CA PHE A 444 -13.91 17.14 -2.15
C PHE A 444 -12.57 16.44 -1.86
N THR A 445 -12.49 15.16 -2.19
CA THR A 445 -11.26 14.37 -2.09
C THR A 445 -10.35 14.66 -3.28
N ASN A 446 -9.29 15.40 -3.01
CA ASN A 446 -8.30 15.87 -3.99
C ASN A 446 -7.85 14.79 -4.98
N ASP A 447 -7.41 13.65 -4.45
CA ASP A 447 -6.83 12.59 -5.25
C ASP A 447 -7.86 11.74 -6.00
N ALA A 448 -9.14 11.80 -5.59
CA ALA A 448 -10.23 11.18 -6.33
C ALA A 448 -10.55 11.97 -7.60
N ILE A 449 -10.60 13.30 -7.51
CA ILE A 449 -11.09 14.14 -8.59
C ILE A 449 -9.97 14.53 -9.56
N LEU A 450 -8.77 14.82 -9.06
CA LEU A 450 -7.78 15.57 -9.83
C LEU A 450 -6.54 14.77 -10.25
N LYS A 451 -6.44 13.47 -9.90
CA LYS A 451 -5.21 12.70 -10.15
C LYS A 451 -4.90 12.46 -11.63
N ARG A 452 -5.86 12.10 -12.51
CA ARG A 452 -5.59 11.87 -13.95
C ARG A 452 -6.78 12.02 -14.91
N ASN A 453 -8.01 12.16 -14.42
CA ASN A 453 -9.18 12.26 -15.29
C ASN A 453 -9.37 13.71 -15.72
N LYS A 454 -9.89 13.92 -16.94
CA LYS A 454 -10.40 15.24 -17.33
C LYS A 454 -11.61 15.54 -16.43
N VAL A 455 -11.58 16.66 -15.72
CA VAL A 455 -12.68 17.06 -14.83
C VAL A 455 -13.42 18.23 -15.45
N ILE A 456 -14.72 18.07 -15.65
CA ILE A 456 -15.61 19.13 -16.14
C ILE A 456 -16.41 19.66 -14.95
N ILE A 457 -16.25 20.94 -14.64
CA ILE A 457 -16.82 21.60 -13.48
C ILE A 457 -17.76 22.71 -13.97
N LEU A 458 -19.05 22.62 -13.65
CA LEU A 458 -19.98 23.74 -13.77
C LEU A 458 -19.89 24.61 -12.52
N ILE A 459 -19.53 25.88 -12.65
CA ILE A 459 -19.71 26.87 -11.58
C ILE A 459 -20.86 27.78 -11.96
N HIS A 460 -21.88 27.85 -11.09
CA HIS A 460 -23.07 28.67 -11.32
C HIS A 460 -23.50 29.38 -10.03
N ASN A 461 -24.33 30.41 -10.18
CA ASN A 461 -24.81 31.30 -9.11
C ASN A 461 -25.95 30.69 -8.26
N ASN A 462 -25.88 29.38 -7.96
CA ASN A 462 -26.93 28.64 -7.26
C ASN A 462 -28.31 28.69 -7.95
N ASP A 463 -28.33 28.92 -9.27
CA ASP A 463 -29.54 28.77 -10.09
C ASP A 463 -29.86 27.28 -10.30
N GLU A 464 -30.90 26.82 -9.60
CA GLU A 464 -31.37 25.43 -9.65
C GLU A 464 -31.80 24.99 -11.06
N LYS A 465 -32.31 25.92 -11.90
CA LYS A 465 -32.74 25.57 -13.26
C LYS A 465 -31.53 25.21 -14.12
N ILE A 466 -30.47 26.01 -14.06
CA ILE A 466 -29.22 25.76 -14.79
C ILE A 466 -28.58 24.46 -14.31
N LYS A 467 -28.55 24.24 -12.99
CA LYS A 467 -28.03 23.02 -12.37
C LYS A 467 -28.76 21.78 -12.86
N GLN A 468 -30.09 21.76 -12.81
CA GLN A 468 -30.89 20.63 -13.26
C GLN A 468 -30.75 20.39 -14.76
N GLU A 469 -30.69 21.45 -15.58
CA GLU A 469 -30.45 21.33 -17.02
C GLU A 469 -29.10 20.64 -17.31
N TYR A 470 -28.03 21.07 -16.63
CA TYR A 470 -26.72 20.46 -16.74
C TYR A 470 -26.73 18.99 -16.30
N ILE A 471 -27.28 18.69 -15.11
CA ILE A 471 -27.35 17.31 -14.60
C ILE A 471 -28.12 16.41 -15.56
N ASN A 472 -29.25 16.87 -16.11
CA ASN A 472 -30.04 16.10 -17.07
C ASN A 472 -29.24 15.82 -18.34
N LYS A 473 -28.54 16.82 -18.88
CA LYS A 473 -27.73 16.65 -20.09
C LYS A 473 -26.52 15.75 -19.87
N VAL A 474 -25.87 15.82 -18.71
CA VAL A 474 -24.81 14.88 -18.33
C VAL A 474 -25.37 13.47 -18.17
N THR A 475 -26.55 13.32 -17.54
CA THR A 475 -27.24 12.04 -17.36
C THR A 475 -27.57 11.37 -18.71
N GLU A 476 -27.96 12.14 -19.72
CA GLU A 476 -28.19 11.65 -21.08
C GLU A 476 -26.90 11.08 -21.70
N TYR A 477 -25.75 11.70 -21.46
CA TYR A 477 -24.45 11.36 -22.05
C TYR A 477 -23.69 10.25 -21.34
N VAL A 478 -23.67 10.28 -19.99
CA VAL A 478 -22.78 9.46 -19.16
C VAL A 478 -23.26 8.03 -19.04
N ASN A 479 -22.32 7.09 -19.19
CA ASN A 479 -22.43 5.72 -18.70
C ASN A 479 -21.34 5.45 -17.65
N TRP A 480 -21.27 4.22 -17.12
CA TRP A 480 -20.26 3.91 -16.09
C TRP A 480 -18.82 3.97 -16.63
N GLN A 481 -18.60 3.67 -17.91
CA GLN A 481 -17.27 3.72 -18.53
C GLN A 481 -16.77 5.15 -18.73
N THR A 482 -17.67 6.13 -18.86
CA THR A 482 -17.29 7.56 -19.02
C THR A 482 -16.39 8.03 -17.88
N GLY A 483 -16.64 7.54 -16.66
CA GLY A 483 -15.85 7.85 -15.46
C GLY A 483 -14.37 7.44 -15.55
N LYS A 484 -14.00 6.56 -16.49
CA LYS A 484 -12.61 6.15 -16.72
C LYS A 484 -11.75 7.25 -17.35
N THR A 485 -12.38 8.23 -17.98
CA THR A 485 -11.70 9.31 -18.72
C THR A 485 -12.14 10.69 -18.28
N VAL A 486 -13.42 10.87 -17.95
CA VAL A 486 -14.02 12.17 -17.64
C VAL A 486 -14.87 12.09 -16.39
N ILE A 487 -14.68 13.03 -15.46
CA ILE A 487 -15.51 13.21 -14.27
C ILE A 487 -16.28 14.53 -14.42
N PHE A 488 -17.60 14.46 -14.22
CA PHE A 488 -18.46 15.64 -14.24
C PHE A 488 -18.77 16.10 -12.83
N THR A 489 -18.69 17.40 -12.61
CA THR A 489 -18.90 18.00 -11.29
C THR A 489 -19.60 19.35 -11.40
N TYR A 490 -20.05 19.88 -10.26
CA TYR A 490 -20.54 21.25 -10.15
C TYR A 490 -20.12 21.90 -8.82
N ILE A 491 -20.21 23.22 -8.79
CA ILE A 491 -20.06 24.07 -7.61
C ILE A 491 -21.23 25.06 -7.57
N ASP A 492 -22.07 24.94 -6.55
CA ASP A 492 -23.08 25.93 -6.21
C ASP A 492 -22.37 27.15 -5.57
N TYR A 493 -22.18 28.23 -6.32
CA TYR A 493 -21.53 29.42 -5.78
C TYR A 493 -22.40 30.07 -4.69
N LYS A 494 -21.83 30.22 -3.49
CA LYS A 494 -22.46 30.83 -2.33
C LYS A 494 -21.89 32.24 -2.10
N LYS A 495 -22.70 33.26 -2.40
CA LYS A 495 -22.30 34.68 -2.33
C LYS A 495 -21.93 35.15 -0.92
N ASP A 496 -22.48 34.52 0.09
CA ASP A 496 -22.22 34.77 1.50
C ASP A 496 -20.94 34.08 2.02
N ASN A 497 -20.35 33.17 1.24
CA ASN A 497 -19.13 32.46 1.63
C ASN A 497 -17.88 33.12 1.04
N ASP A 498 -16.98 33.60 1.91
CA ASP A 498 -15.77 34.32 1.49
C ASP A 498 -14.77 33.44 0.73
N MET A 499 -14.70 32.14 1.02
CA MET A 499 -13.82 31.23 0.28
C MET A 499 -14.29 31.03 -1.16
N HIS A 500 -15.60 31.04 -1.41
CA HIS A 500 -16.15 31.00 -2.77
C HIS A 500 -15.82 32.30 -3.53
N LYS A 501 -15.83 33.46 -2.86
CA LYS A 501 -15.39 34.72 -3.48
C LYS A 501 -13.91 34.67 -3.86
N ILE A 502 -13.06 34.19 -2.96
CA ILE A 502 -11.62 34.04 -3.21
C ILE A 502 -11.38 33.09 -4.40
N LEU A 503 -12.11 31.97 -4.46
CA LEU A 503 -12.08 31.04 -5.59
C LEU A 503 -12.30 31.75 -6.93
N LEU A 504 -13.40 32.52 -7.07
CA LEU A 504 -13.68 33.26 -8.31
C LEU A 504 -12.63 34.34 -8.61
N GLN A 505 -12.16 35.06 -7.59
CA GLN A 505 -11.12 36.07 -7.76
C GLN A 505 -9.82 35.48 -8.29
N LYS A 506 -9.43 34.27 -7.84
CA LYS A 506 -8.26 33.55 -8.35
C LYS A 506 -8.41 33.13 -9.81
N PHE A 507 -9.64 32.97 -10.29
CA PHE A 507 -9.93 32.75 -11.71
C PHE A 507 -10.14 34.04 -12.51
N HIS A 508 -10.00 35.22 -11.87
CA HIS A 508 -10.29 36.52 -12.47
C HIS A 508 -11.71 36.61 -13.03
N LEU A 509 -12.67 36.18 -12.21
CA LEU A 509 -14.10 36.20 -12.49
C LEU A 509 -14.86 36.88 -11.36
N THR A 510 -16.04 37.39 -11.66
CA THR A 510 -17.00 37.94 -10.69
C THR A 510 -18.32 37.14 -10.69
N ASP A 511 -19.11 37.27 -9.63
CA ASP A 511 -20.32 36.46 -9.43
C ASP A 511 -21.43 36.79 -10.44
N ASP A 512 -21.47 38.01 -10.98
CA ASP A 512 -22.37 38.46 -12.03
C ASP A 512 -22.06 37.86 -13.42
N GLU A 513 -20.86 37.29 -13.60
CA GLU A 513 -20.48 36.67 -14.87
C GLU A 513 -20.88 35.19 -14.99
N LEU A 514 -21.24 34.54 -13.89
CA LEU A 514 -21.68 33.14 -13.85
C LEU A 514 -22.94 32.91 -14.70
N PRO A 515 -23.15 31.70 -15.29
CA PRO A 515 -22.38 30.47 -15.10
C PRO A 515 -21.22 30.25 -16.10
N TYR A 516 -20.25 29.42 -15.69
CA TYR A 516 -19.10 29.00 -16.50
C TYR A 516 -18.88 27.49 -16.40
N ILE A 517 -18.37 26.90 -17.50
CA ILE A 517 -17.81 25.56 -17.51
C ILE A 517 -16.28 25.67 -17.42
N PHE A 518 -15.70 24.90 -16.52
CA PHE A 518 -14.27 24.74 -16.36
C PHE A 518 -13.89 23.32 -16.74
N MET A 519 -12.85 23.19 -17.53
CA MET A 519 -12.16 21.92 -17.76
C MET A 519 -10.84 21.96 -16.99
N TYR A 520 -10.65 21.01 -16.08
CA TYR A 520 -9.40 20.79 -15.39
C TYR A 520 -8.70 19.54 -15.93
N GLU A 521 -7.48 19.71 -16.39
CA GLU A 521 -6.62 18.64 -16.90
C GLU A 521 -5.15 19.07 -16.77
N ASN A 522 -4.27 18.20 -16.28
CA ASN A 522 -2.82 18.46 -16.17
C ASN A 522 -2.46 19.79 -15.46
N ASN A 523 -3.07 20.07 -14.30
CA ASN A 523 -2.91 21.31 -13.51
C ASN A 523 -3.30 22.62 -14.27
N ARG A 524 -4.06 22.50 -15.36
CA ARG A 524 -4.57 23.64 -16.14
C ARG A 524 -6.08 23.71 -16.05
N PHE A 525 -6.59 24.93 -15.94
CA PHE A 525 -8.01 25.23 -16.09
C PHE A 525 -8.25 25.92 -17.43
N SER A 526 -9.15 25.35 -18.23
CA SER A 526 -9.69 26.01 -19.42
C SER A 526 -11.15 26.38 -19.17
N ILE A 527 -11.50 27.64 -19.38
CA ILE A 527 -12.75 28.24 -18.89
C ILE A 527 -13.57 28.72 -20.08
N LYS A 528 -14.85 28.35 -20.11
CA LYS A 528 -15.81 28.76 -21.15
C LYS A 528 -17.06 29.34 -20.52
N LYS A 529 -17.47 30.55 -20.95
CA LYS A 529 -18.74 31.15 -20.55
C LYS A 529 -19.89 30.36 -21.15
N CYS A 530 -20.87 30.01 -20.33
CA CYS A 530 -22.09 29.42 -20.84
C CYS A 530 -22.95 30.53 -21.46
N THR A 531 -23.19 30.45 -22.76
CA THR A 531 -24.27 31.19 -23.40
C THR A 531 -25.61 30.55 -23.00
N LYS A 532 -26.75 31.27 -23.09
CA LYS A 532 -28.09 30.73 -22.78
C LYS A 532 -28.55 29.57 -23.69
N GLU A 533 -27.64 29.00 -24.47
CA GLU A 533 -27.86 27.80 -25.26
C GLU A 533 -27.79 26.57 -24.35
N THR A 534 -28.52 25.53 -24.72
CA THR A 534 -28.55 24.26 -23.99
C THR A 534 -27.15 23.63 -23.93
N PHE A 535 -26.82 22.94 -22.82
CA PHE A 535 -25.55 22.24 -22.67
C PHE A 535 -25.40 21.09 -23.69
N ASP A 536 -24.44 21.20 -24.61
CA ASP A 536 -23.96 20.07 -25.43
C ASP A 536 -22.74 19.43 -24.76
N ILE A 537 -22.98 18.40 -23.95
CA ILE A 537 -21.94 17.72 -23.17
C ILE A 537 -20.89 17.07 -24.05
N LYS A 538 -21.29 16.49 -25.18
CA LYS A 538 -20.34 15.86 -26.11
C LYS A 538 -19.40 16.90 -26.68
N LYS A 539 -19.94 18.03 -27.13
CA LYS A 539 -19.12 19.16 -27.58
C LYS A 539 -18.20 19.67 -26.47
N ILE A 540 -18.68 19.80 -25.23
CA ILE A 540 -17.86 20.24 -24.09
C ILE A 540 -16.70 19.28 -23.81
N VAL A 541 -16.91 17.98 -23.88
CA VAL A 541 -15.86 16.96 -23.70
C VAL A 541 -14.82 17.04 -24.82
N ASP A 542 -15.28 17.26 -26.05
CA ASP A 542 -14.46 17.28 -27.28
C ASP A 542 -13.86 18.67 -27.58
N MET A 543 -14.13 19.70 -26.75
CA MET A 543 -13.58 21.04 -26.91
C MET A 543 -12.06 21.00 -26.91
N LYS A 544 -11.46 21.71 -27.87
CA LYS A 544 -10.02 21.92 -27.97
C LYS A 544 -9.62 23.12 -27.13
N GLU A 545 -8.33 23.25 -26.83
CA GLU A 545 -7.83 24.39 -26.04
C GLU A 545 -8.24 25.75 -26.64
N ASP A 546 -8.31 25.87 -27.97
CA ASP A 546 -8.73 27.06 -28.72
C ASP A 546 -10.20 27.45 -28.61
N ASP A 547 -11.06 26.54 -28.12
CA ASP A 547 -12.49 26.83 -27.95
C ASP A 547 -12.79 27.59 -26.64
N TYR A 548 -11.86 27.58 -25.68
CA TYR A 548 -12.02 28.19 -24.35
C TYR A 548 -11.69 29.69 -24.33
N ASP A 549 -12.44 30.45 -23.53
CA ASP A 549 -12.31 31.91 -23.43
C ASP A 549 -11.08 32.33 -22.61
N LYS A 550 -10.72 31.52 -21.60
CA LYS A 550 -9.56 31.75 -20.73
C LYS A 550 -8.84 30.44 -20.45
N ARG A 551 -7.52 30.51 -20.25
CA ARG A 551 -6.67 29.39 -19.84
C ARG A 551 -5.80 29.85 -18.69
N LEU A 552 -5.84 29.12 -17.59
CA LEU A 552 -5.10 29.44 -16.37
C LEU A 552 -4.29 28.21 -15.97
N LEU A 553 -2.97 28.38 -15.92
CA LEU A 553 -2.05 27.40 -15.37
C LEU A 553 -1.80 27.76 -13.90
N PHE A 554 -1.90 26.77 -13.01
CA PHE A 554 -1.50 26.91 -11.62
C PHE A 554 -0.29 26.01 -11.38
N PRO A 555 0.93 26.55 -11.49
CA PRO A 555 2.14 25.83 -11.13
C PRO A 555 2.09 25.30 -9.69
N THR A 556 2.93 24.32 -9.38
CA THR A 556 3.02 23.65 -8.07
C THR A 556 3.26 24.62 -6.90
N HIS A 557 3.90 25.76 -7.16
CA HIS A 557 4.18 26.83 -6.18
C HIS A 557 3.03 27.84 -6.00
N ILE A 558 1.90 27.66 -6.68
CA ILE A 558 0.68 28.47 -6.51
C ILE A 558 -0.43 27.57 -5.94
N ILE A 559 -1.15 28.08 -4.94
CA ILE A 559 -2.30 27.38 -4.36
C ILE A 559 -3.36 27.18 -5.45
N ASN A 560 -3.71 25.91 -5.71
CA ASN A 560 -4.81 25.62 -6.61
C ASN A 560 -6.13 26.20 -6.04
N PRO A 561 -6.90 26.97 -6.81
CA PRO A 561 -8.10 27.63 -6.30
C PRO A 561 -9.14 26.67 -5.71
N LEU A 562 -9.26 25.45 -6.22
CA LEU A 562 -10.23 24.49 -5.69
C LEU A 562 -9.96 24.09 -4.23
N ARG A 563 -8.71 24.25 -3.74
CA ARG A 563 -8.38 23.95 -2.33
C ARG A 563 -9.09 24.86 -1.33
N TYR A 564 -9.55 26.04 -1.75
CA TYR A 564 -10.39 26.89 -0.89
C TYR A 564 -11.71 26.20 -0.52
N LEU A 565 -12.24 25.30 -1.36
CA LEU A 565 -13.44 24.51 -1.06
C LEU A 565 -13.15 23.45 0.00
N ASN A 566 -11.96 22.85 0.00
CA ASN A 566 -11.56 21.92 1.06
C ASN A 566 -11.35 22.63 2.39
N LEU A 567 -10.89 23.89 2.37
CA LEU A 567 -10.87 24.72 3.58
C LEU A 567 -12.29 24.98 4.09
N VAL A 568 -13.28 25.20 3.21
CA VAL A 568 -14.69 25.28 3.61
C VAL A 568 -15.15 23.98 4.29
N LYS A 569 -14.83 22.81 3.72
CA LYS A 569 -15.13 21.50 4.34
C LYS A 569 -14.58 21.41 5.75
N THR A 570 -13.29 21.67 5.89
CA THR A 570 -12.59 21.63 7.19
C THR A 570 -13.20 22.60 8.18
N ASN A 571 -13.58 23.80 7.74
CA ASN A 571 -14.21 24.81 8.59
C ASN A 571 -15.63 24.43 9.03
N ILE A 572 -16.40 23.72 8.20
CA ILE A 572 -17.72 23.20 8.58
C ILE A 572 -17.59 22.21 9.73
N ILE A 573 -16.54 21.39 9.73
CA ILE A 573 -16.34 20.31 10.71
C ILE A 573 -15.72 20.85 12.00
N PHE A 574 -14.65 21.64 11.88
CA PHE A 574 -13.83 22.06 13.03
C PHE A 574 -14.00 23.53 13.42
N GLY A 575 -14.94 24.24 12.79
CA GLY A 575 -15.15 25.69 12.95
C GLY A 575 -14.23 26.54 12.07
N GLU A 576 -14.52 27.83 11.96
CA GLU A 576 -13.71 28.72 11.13
C GLU A 576 -12.35 29.04 11.76
N GLN A 577 -11.28 28.91 10.98
CA GLN A 577 -9.95 29.36 11.35
C GLN A 577 -9.21 29.90 10.11
N ASN A 578 -8.44 30.98 10.30
CA ASN A 578 -7.54 31.49 9.28
C ASN A 578 -6.29 30.61 9.21
N ILE A 579 -6.21 29.77 8.18
CA ILE A 579 -5.09 28.86 7.95
C ILE A 579 -4.36 29.29 6.69
N LEU A 580 -3.03 29.25 6.73
CA LEU A 580 -2.21 29.41 5.53
C LEU A 580 -2.35 28.14 4.67
N LEU A 581 -2.99 28.24 3.51
CA LEU A 581 -2.95 27.16 2.53
C LEU A 581 -1.58 27.13 1.87
N LEU A 582 -0.86 26.02 2.00
CA LEU A 582 0.41 25.83 1.31
C LEU A 582 0.20 25.66 -0.19
N ALA A 583 1.14 26.14 -0.98
CA ALA A 583 1.21 25.75 -2.37
C ALA A 583 1.62 24.28 -2.46
N GLY A 584 0.89 23.55 -3.27
CA GLY A 584 1.15 22.16 -3.62
C GLY A 584 0.26 21.89 -4.81
N SER A 585 0.81 21.30 -5.87
CA SER A 585 -0.05 20.74 -6.90
C SER A 585 -0.99 19.75 -6.25
N ILE A 586 -2.23 19.71 -6.72
CA ILE A 586 -3.16 18.67 -6.24
C ILE A 586 -2.66 17.26 -6.64
N TYR A 587 -1.69 17.24 -7.55
CA TYR A 587 -0.88 16.11 -7.94
C TYR A 587 0.57 16.27 -7.44
N GLU A 588 0.95 15.58 -6.37
CA GLU A 588 2.37 15.23 -6.11
C GLU A 588 2.53 13.79 -6.63
N PRO A 589 3.19 13.55 -7.77
CA PRO A 589 3.69 12.21 -8.02
C PRO A 589 4.66 11.87 -6.88
N GLU A 590 4.51 10.69 -6.29
CA GLU A 590 5.37 10.27 -5.17
C GLU A 590 6.84 10.20 -5.63
N ASP A 591 7.09 9.95 -6.92
CA ASP A 591 8.43 9.93 -7.53
C ASP A 591 8.46 10.58 -8.93
N GLU A 592 9.58 11.23 -9.30
CA GLU A 592 9.79 11.80 -10.65
C GLU A 592 9.83 10.72 -11.75
N ASP A 593 10.12 9.47 -11.37
CA ASP A 593 10.10 8.29 -12.26
C ASP A 593 8.69 7.67 -12.37
N ASP A 594 7.76 8.02 -11.46
CA ASP A 594 6.36 7.54 -11.45
C ASP A 594 5.42 8.36 -12.36
N VAL A 595 5.97 9.37 -13.05
CA VAL A 595 5.20 10.34 -13.86
C VAL A 595 4.41 9.66 -14.99
N GLU A 596 4.71 8.41 -15.38
CA GLU A 596 3.94 7.73 -16.42
C GLU A 596 2.83 6.79 -15.91
N GLU A 597 2.84 6.31 -14.67
CA GLU A 597 2.08 5.08 -14.38
C GLU A 597 0.84 5.29 -13.50
N ASN A 598 -0.34 5.03 -14.04
CA ASN A 598 -1.63 5.43 -13.46
C ASN A 598 -1.91 4.69 -12.14
N PRO A 599 -2.09 5.37 -10.99
CA PRO A 599 -2.28 4.72 -9.68
C PRO A 599 -3.61 3.96 -9.58
N HIS A 600 -4.49 4.11 -10.58
CA HIS A 600 -5.71 3.33 -10.70
C HIS A 600 -5.47 1.97 -11.40
N VAL A 601 -4.27 1.67 -11.90
CA VAL A 601 -3.97 0.36 -12.50
C VAL A 601 -4.03 -0.71 -11.41
N PHE A 602 -4.86 -1.73 -11.61
CA PHE A 602 -5.18 -2.76 -10.61
C PHE A 602 -3.92 -3.39 -9.99
N GLU A 603 -2.94 -3.68 -10.82
CA GLU A 603 -1.69 -4.36 -10.47
C GLU A 603 -0.76 -3.49 -9.60
N LYS A 604 -1.03 -2.18 -9.51
CA LYS A 604 -0.28 -1.22 -8.70
C LYS A 604 -1.02 -0.80 -7.44
N LEU A 605 -2.22 -1.34 -7.23
CA LEU A 605 -2.95 -1.08 -6.01
C LEU A 605 -2.22 -1.75 -4.85
N ASP A 606 -1.66 -0.92 -3.98
CA ASP A 606 -1.23 -1.37 -2.68
C ASP A 606 -2.47 -1.70 -1.84
N PHE A 607 -2.90 -2.97 -1.91
CA PHE A 607 -4.04 -3.45 -1.13
C PHE A 607 -3.78 -3.38 0.39
N SER A 608 -2.52 -3.29 0.83
CA SER A 608 -2.22 -3.06 2.25
C SER A 608 -2.65 -1.65 2.70
N LYS A 609 -2.53 -0.64 1.81
CA LYS A 609 -3.09 0.70 1.99
C LYS A 609 -4.60 0.75 1.82
N MET A 610 -5.22 -0.28 1.21
CA MET A 610 -6.68 -0.44 1.21
C MET A 610 -7.23 -1.06 2.51
N GLY A 611 -6.35 -1.44 3.43
CA GLY A 611 -6.66 -1.96 4.77
C GLY A 611 -5.79 -3.17 5.08
N GLY A 612 -4.93 -3.06 6.10
CA GLY A 612 -3.84 -4.01 6.36
C GLY A 612 -4.27 -5.46 6.68
N CYS A 613 -3.61 -6.40 5.98
CA CYS A 613 -3.43 -7.86 6.17
C CYS A 613 -4.70 -8.74 6.35
N PRO A 614 -5.00 -9.76 5.49
CA PRO A 614 -4.11 -10.69 4.78
C PRO A 614 -4.40 -10.84 3.26
N MET A 615 -5.15 -9.90 2.66
CA MET A 615 -5.55 -9.99 1.24
C MET A 615 -4.42 -9.76 0.25
N ALA A 616 -3.31 -9.12 0.64
CA ALA A 616 -2.12 -9.02 -0.20
C ALA A 616 -1.64 -10.42 -0.66
N HIS A 617 -1.79 -11.43 0.19
CA HIS A 617 -1.47 -12.82 -0.14
C HIS A 617 -2.48 -13.46 -1.11
N ILE A 618 -3.76 -13.06 -1.08
CA ILE A 618 -4.76 -13.55 -2.04
C ILE A 618 -4.51 -12.93 -3.42
N VAL A 619 -4.14 -11.65 -3.49
CA VAL A 619 -3.79 -10.99 -4.76
C VAL A 619 -2.47 -11.53 -5.31
N SER A 620 -1.42 -11.68 -4.50
CA SER A 620 -0.15 -12.31 -4.92
C SER A 620 -0.39 -13.71 -5.49
N ARG A 621 -1.28 -14.50 -4.85
CA ARG A 621 -1.68 -15.82 -5.37
C ARG A 621 -2.48 -15.77 -6.67
N LEU A 622 -3.28 -14.72 -6.90
CA LEU A 622 -3.99 -14.56 -8.16
C LEU A 622 -3.02 -14.27 -9.30
N SER A 623 -1.97 -13.48 -9.06
CA SER A 623 -0.90 -13.24 -10.04
C SER A 623 0.02 -14.46 -10.24
N GLU A 624 0.27 -15.26 -9.20
CA GLU A 624 1.17 -16.43 -9.28
C GLU A 624 0.53 -17.64 -9.99
N LYS A 625 -0.76 -17.92 -9.77
CA LYS A 625 -1.43 -19.11 -10.32
C LYS A 625 -1.42 -19.17 -11.85
N GLU A 626 -1.49 -18.03 -12.53
CA GLU A 626 -1.45 -18.00 -13.98
C GLU A 626 -0.07 -18.34 -14.56
N ILE A 627 1.00 -18.07 -13.81
CA ILE A 627 2.36 -18.45 -14.21
C ILE A 627 2.51 -19.97 -14.13
N ASP A 628 1.97 -20.59 -13.08
CA ASP A 628 2.01 -22.04 -12.92
C ASP A 628 1.20 -22.73 -14.04
N ASP A 629 0.02 -22.21 -14.39
CA ASP A 629 -0.82 -22.75 -15.46
C ASP A 629 -0.13 -22.64 -16.85
N GLU A 630 0.62 -21.55 -17.14
CA GLU A 630 1.37 -21.41 -18.41
C GLU A 630 2.74 -22.16 -18.41
N GLU A 631 3.40 -22.30 -17.26
CA GLU A 631 4.61 -23.15 -17.15
C GLU A 631 4.29 -24.63 -17.40
N GLU A 632 3.13 -25.10 -16.92
CA GLU A 632 2.64 -26.44 -17.24
C GLU A 632 2.36 -26.60 -18.75
N GLU A 633 1.83 -25.58 -19.43
CA GLU A 633 1.61 -25.63 -20.89
C GLU A 633 2.92 -25.62 -21.70
N GLU A 634 3.96 -24.90 -21.27
CA GLU A 634 5.26 -24.89 -21.95
C GLU A 634 6.04 -26.20 -21.77
N GLU A 635 5.91 -26.89 -20.63
CA GLU A 635 6.57 -28.19 -20.42
C GLU A 635 5.93 -29.33 -21.24
N ILE A 636 4.69 -29.19 -21.70
CA ILE A 636 4.01 -30.18 -22.56
C ILE A 636 4.35 -29.94 -24.04
N ASN A 637 5.63 -29.79 -24.36
CA ASN A 637 6.12 -29.77 -25.74
C ASN A 637 7.25 -30.79 -25.97
N TYR A 638 7.14 -31.97 -25.35
CA TYR A 638 7.93 -33.12 -25.79
C TYR A 638 7.33 -33.70 -27.08
N LYS A 639 7.82 -33.19 -28.22
CA LYS A 639 7.73 -33.86 -29.53
C LYS A 639 8.35 -35.26 -29.42
N ILE A 640 7.51 -36.27 -29.23
CA ILE A 640 7.88 -37.66 -29.50
C ILE A 640 8.16 -37.73 -31.00
N LYS A 641 9.45 -37.77 -31.37
CA LYS A 641 9.87 -37.98 -32.75
C LYS A 641 9.48 -39.39 -33.15
N LYS A 642 8.77 -39.49 -34.28
CA LYS A 642 8.13 -40.70 -34.80
C LYS A 642 9.11 -41.82 -35.21
N ASP A 643 10.41 -41.64 -35.06
CA ASP A 643 11.42 -42.61 -35.47
C ASP A 643 11.95 -43.48 -34.31
N GLU A 644 11.34 -43.43 -33.12
CA GLU A 644 11.58 -44.39 -32.03
C GLU A 644 10.36 -45.26 -31.67
N LEU A 645 9.39 -45.38 -32.59
CA LEU A 645 8.41 -46.47 -32.64
C LEU A 645 8.84 -47.49 -33.70
#